data_AF-A0A2D7NAU2-F1
#
_entry.id   AF-A0A2D7NAU2-F1
#
_cell.length_a   1.000
_cell.length_b   1.000
_cell.length_c   1.000
_cell.angle_alpha   90.00
_cell.angle_beta   90.00
_cell.angle_gamma   90.00
#
_symmetry.space_group_name_H-M   'P 1'
#
loop_
_entity.id
_entity.type
_entity.pdbx_description
1 polymer ?
#
loop_
_entity_poly.entity_id
_entity_poly.type
_entity_poly.pdbx_seq_one_letter_code
_entity_poly.pdbx_strand_id
1 'polypeptide(L)'
;MNNFYIKLVQLTQIQFKYRNLISFLIVVFGVFLSDMIFYSYYPQLIGVINNSFGLGISDHMNVDLTFAPEIWGGVLALVLGTLIIVIAIAAESTPKLMDLFVKDWISLIYVWFLILASLHSIVIMYYFEPLGRISSVILNTYIYLFIASILAVPYIFYILLYSKTSNVVTTISGMIQSYILEMKTPRIKAAMEKIEVVEEYQRNIMALLDQLDDLLSFVEFKETQTEIVAEISKIIQLYVNEKKYFHLNFFHLTPTIKNNATFRTYTETQYQEMADSSTFYEIKVFRLLGNSYIKMIQNDRYDIASLIPAELVDIGRTCIDVKDEIIIENVNIRFNTLFRFAIKHAYKNNEPRNLYNLAFHYSNMIQVYAKANMVDKTKYCYDKFKFYANDIYKNAINNPSLYFIVDTLTFELRKCQVLIHQLDWSEEDQLFLLNLVLQLDNPPGFSKEDVDKGILGGNNGTRRIQIGLALFYLSVDKNQYAEKIALDYLDDIAYFDEKTFKGNVETQCFLLSIFVSTFWEDTDRGNLNIYFAPEKEQIQVFKDLLYKLMDERIEELERDVQYLSLEVDKLIRKRQKQEGYLSDTDKDKLEDLQRKISARDLPEEELDRVWLPIHDLLYSLICISFFADQEIDESEKSGIFSTFRQFSPDTNEKIFNTGFSIATNKFIELETDEEREKQYKLSLEELRNEFNNDEVKLIQVIKSFIEIANADEYIHENEILLINEAIKVWNIKKSLDKDENNDKLFLND
;
A
#
# COMPACT_ATOMS: atom_id res chain seq x y z
N MET A 1 0.08 -44.76 24.56
CA MET A 1 -0.45 -44.28 23.26
C MET A 1 0.62 -43.61 22.39
N ASN A 2 1.43 -42.66 22.91
CA ASN A 2 2.49 -41.98 22.12
C ASN A 2 3.42 -42.96 21.37
N ASN A 3 3.93 -44.02 22.02
CA ASN A 3 4.79 -45.01 21.34
C ASN A 3 4.13 -45.78 20.19
N PHE A 4 2.81 -45.98 20.21
CA PHE A 4 2.07 -46.61 19.12
C PHE A 4 1.94 -45.65 17.94
N TYR A 5 1.57 -44.38 18.20
CA TYR A 5 1.48 -43.36 17.18
C TYR A 5 2.82 -43.02 16.53
N ILE A 6 3.90 -43.01 17.32
CA ILE A 6 5.27 -42.87 16.83
C ILE A 6 5.64 -44.02 15.89
N LYS A 7 5.38 -45.28 16.29
CA LYS A 7 5.63 -46.44 15.42
C LYS A 7 4.83 -46.36 14.13
N LEU A 8 3.58 -45.89 14.21
CA LEU A 8 2.72 -45.77 13.04
C LEU A 8 3.23 -44.66 12.11
N VAL A 9 3.64 -43.51 12.64
CA VAL A 9 4.30 -42.44 11.88
C VAL A 9 5.56 -42.97 11.21
N GLN A 10 6.44 -43.66 11.94
CA GLN A 10 7.63 -44.32 11.40
C GLN A 10 7.33 -45.35 10.31
N LEU A 11 6.20 -46.06 10.41
CA LEU A 11 5.78 -47.02 9.40
C LEU A 11 5.30 -46.32 8.12
N THR A 12 4.54 -45.24 8.24
CA THR A 12 4.24 -44.34 7.11
C THR A 12 5.52 -43.75 6.51
N GLN A 13 6.51 -43.36 7.32
CA GLN A 13 7.80 -42.82 6.84
C GLN A 13 8.60 -43.86 6.05
N ILE A 14 8.68 -45.10 6.55
CA ILE A 14 9.29 -46.22 5.82
C ILE A 14 8.54 -46.46 4.50
N GLN A 15 7.21 -46.38 4.52
CA GLN A 15 6.39 -46.48 3.32
C GLN A 15 6.69 -45.38 2.30
N PHE A 16 6.89 -44.14 2.72
CA PHE A 16 7.24 -43.02 1.83
C PHE A 16 8.68 -43.12 1.30
N LYS A 17 9.66 -43.41 2.17
CA LYS A 17 11.08 -43.46 1.80
C LYS A 17 11.43 -44.67 0.93
N TYR A 18 10.84 -45.81 1.22
CA TYR A 18 11.09 -47.07 0.51
C TYR A 18 9.92 -47.46 -0.40
N ARG A 19 9.12 -46.48 -0.85
CA ARG A 19 7.90 -46.71 -1.64
C ARG A 19 8.14 -47.63 -2.84
N ASN A 20 9.22 -47.38 -3.60
CA ASN A 20 9.62 -48.22 -4.72
C ASN A 20 9.89 -49.68 -4.30
N LEU A 21 10.72 -49.89 -3.28
CA LEU A 21 11.04 -51.23 -2.76
C LEU A 21 9.79 -51.94 -2.22
N ILE A 22 8.91 -51.22 -1.53
CA ILE A 22 7.68 -51.78 -0.97
C ILE A 22 6.71 -52.15 -2.10
N SER A 23 6.54 -51.28 -3.10
CA SER A 23 5.73 -51.58 -4.28
C SER A 23 6.24 -52.82 -5.02
N PHE A 24 7.56 -52.94 -5.18
CA PHE A 24 8.21 -54.13 -5.72
C PHE A 24 7.85 -55.38 -4.90
N LEU A 25 8.06 -55.35 -3.57
CA LEU A 25 7.75 -56.49 -2.71
C LEU A 25 6.26 -56.88 -2.73
N ILE A 26 5.36 -55.89 -2.77
CA ILE A 26 3.91 -56.09 -2.88
C ILE A 26 3.60 -56.83 -4.19
N VAL A 27 4.18 -56.40 -5.30
CA VAL A 27 3.92 -57.01 -6.62
C VAL A 27 4.54 -58.39 -6.71
N VAL A 28 5.77 -58.59 -6.21
CA VAL A 28 6.41 -59.92 -6.12
C VAL A 28 5.52 -60.89 -5.36
N PHE A 29 5.06 -60.50 -4.17
CA PHE A 29 4.17 -61.32 -3.36
C PHE A 29 2.83 -61.54 -4.05
N GLY A 30 2.29 -60.51 -4.69
CA GLY A 30 1.06 -60.56 -5.47
C GLY A 30 1.12 -61.60 -6.59
N VAL A 31 2.13 -61.53 -7.46
CA VAL A 31 2.34 -62.46 -8.59
C VAL A 31 2.57 -63.89 -8.09
N PHE A 32 3.39 -64.06 -7.06
CA PHE A 32 3.66 -65.38 -6.49
C PHE A 32 2.41 -66.01 -5.85
N LEU A 33 1.67 -65.24 -5.05
CA LEU A 33 0.47 -65.71 -4.37
C LEU A 33 -0.63 -66.05 -5.38
N SER A 34 -0.83 -65.20 -6.39
CA SER A 34 -1.82 -65.45 -7.43
C SER A 34 -1.46 -66.66 -8.30
N ASP A 35 -0.18 -66.90 -8.60
CA ASP A 35 0.25 -68.15 -9.26
C ASP A 35 -0.05 -69.39 -8.41
N MET A 36 0.28 -69.35 -7.12
CA MET A 36 0.02 -70.45 -6.18
C MET A 36 -1.48 -70.73 -6.00
N ILE A 37 -2.29 -69.68 -5.88
CA ILE A 37 -3.74 -69.80 -5.80
C ILE A 37 -4.28 -70.38 -7.10
N PHE A 38 -3.89 -69.84 -8.26
CA PHE A 38 -4.37 -70.30 -9.55
C PHE A 38 -4.02 -71.77 -9.78
N TYR A 39 -2.78 -72.19 -9.49
CA TYR A 39 -2.36 -73.59 -9.54
C TYR A 39 -3.25 -74.51 -8.69
N SER A 40 -3.62 -74.07 -7.47
CA SER A 40 -4.44 -74.87 -6.55
C SER A 40 -5.88 -75.05 -7.06
N TYR A 41 -6.47 -74.02 -7.68
CA TYR A 41 -7.84 -74.06 -8.22
C TYR A 41 -7.92 -74.51 -9.68
N TYR A 42 -6.79 -74.60 -10.38
CA TYR A 42 -6.71 -74.91 -11.80
C TYR A 42 -7.45 -76.20 -12.21
N PRO A 43 -7.38 -77.32 -11.47
CA PRO A 43 -8.14 -78.52 -11.82
C PRO A 43 -9.66 -78.31 -11.82
N GLN A 44 -10.16 -77.48 -10.90
CA GLN A 44 -11.58 -77.16 -10.82
C GLN A 44 -12.00 -76.24 -11.98
N LEU A 45 -11.17 -75.24 -12.28
CA LEU A 45 -11.41 -74.30 -13.39
C LEU A 45 -11.46 -75.03 -14.73
N ILE A 46 -10.52 -75.94 -15.00
CA ILE A 46 -10.55 -76.73 -16.22
C ILE A 46 -11.73 -77.69 -16.24
N GLY A 47 -12.12 -78.28 -15.11
CA GLY A 47 -13.35 -79.09 -15.05
C GLY A 47 -14.59 -78.32 -15.52
N VAL A 48 -14.70 -77.04 -15.12
CA VAL A 48 -15.79 -76.15 -15.57
C VAL A 48 -15.67 -75.79 -17.05
N ILE A 49 -14.47 -75.45 -17.51
CA ILE A 49 -14.21 -75.11 -18.92
C ILE A 49 -14.49 -76.29 -19.84
N ASN A 50 -14.06 -77.49 -19.46
CA ASN A 50 -14.30 -78.72 -20.21
C ASN A 50 -15.79 -79.03 -20.30
N ASN A 51 -16.54 -78.89 -19.19
CA ASN A 51 -17.98 -79.13 -19.19
C ASN A 51 -18.76 -78.08 -20.01
N SER A 52 -18.26 -76.84 -20.10
CA SER A 52 -18.95 -75.73 -20.77
C SER A 52 -18.59 -75.58 -22.25
N PHE A 53 -17.34 -75.90 -22.61
CA PHE A 53 -16.77 -75.63 -23.93
C PHE A 53 -16.09 -76.86 -24.58
N GLY A 54 -15.99 -77.98 -23.87
CA GLY A 54 -15.33 -79.20 -24.37
C GLY A 54 -13.81 -79.12 -24.46
N LEU A 55 -13.18 -78.15 -23.80
CA LEU A 55 -11.73 -77.93 -23.80
C LEU A 55 -11.09 -78.52 -22.54
N GLY A 56 -10.17 -79.47 -22.71
CA GLY A 56 -9.46 -80.15 -21.62
C GLY A 56 -8.00 -79.69 -21.44
N ILE A 57 -7.31 -80.26 -20.44
CA ILE A 57 -5.89 -79.97 -20.14
C ILE A 57 -5.00 -80.24 -21.36
N SER A 58 -5.28 -81.31 -22.10
CA SER A 58 -4.54 -81.71 -23.31
C SER A 58 -4.59 -80.66 -24.41
N ASP A 59 -5.70 -79.94 -24.55
CA ASP A 59 -5.86 -78.92 -25.58
C ASP A 59 -4.98 -77.70 -25.30
N HIS A 60 -4.80 -77.36 -24.03
CA HIS A 60 -3.91 -76.28 -23.60
C HIS A 60 -2.42 -76.63 -23.68
N MET A 61 -2.05 -77.92 -23.56
CA MET A 61 -0.67 -78.38 -23.75
C MET A 61 -0.24 -78.32 -25.22
N ASN A 62 -1.18 -78.33 -26.16
CA ASN A 62 -0.91 -78.31 -27.60
C ASN A 62 -0.76 -76.88 -28.17
N VAL A 63 -1.04 -75.83 -27.39
CA VAL A 63 -0.85 -74.45 -27.81
C VAL A 63 0.62 -74.08 -27.66
N ASP A 64 1.25 -73.68 -28.76
CA ASP A 64 2.61 -73.13 -28.71
C ASP A 64 2.59 -71.73 -28.07
N LEU A 65 3.08 -71.64 -26.83
CA LEU A 65 3.11 -70.41 -26.04
C LEU A 65 4.51 -69.79 -25.94
N THR A 66 5.45 -70.23 -26.80
CA THR A 66 6.81 -69.68 -26.85
C THR A 66 6.87 -68.22 -27.29
N PHE A 67 5.80 -67.70 -27.90
CA PHE A 67 5.65 -66.29 -28.26
C PHE A 67 5.42 -65.36 -27.05
N ALA A 68 4.98 -65.88 -25.90
CA ALA A 68 4.51 -65.03 -24.80
C ALA A 68 5.59 -64.09 -24.26
N PRO A 69 6.86 -64.51 -24.04
CA PRO A 69 7.94 -63.60 -23.66
C PRO A 69 8.22 -62.50 -24.70
N GLU A 70 8.06 -62.79 -25.99
CA GLU A 70 8.26 -61.81 -27.06
C GLU A 70 7.17 -60.72 -27.02
N ILE A 71 5.90 -61.11 -26.86
CA ILE A 71 4.80 -60.14 -26.71
C ILE A 71 4.95 -59.32 -25.43
N TRP A 72 5.35 -59.95 -24.32
CA TRP A 72 5.68 -59.21 -23.09
C TRP A 72 6.78 -58.18 -23.31
N GLY A 73 7.83 -58.55 -24.05
CA GLY A 73 8.88 -57.63 -24.49
C GLY A 73 8.31 -56.44 -25.28
N GLY A 74 7.39 -56.70 -26.20
CA GLY A 74 6.68 -55.66 -26.96
C GLY A 74 5.83 -54.72 -26.10
N VAL A 75 5.02 -55.25 -25.19
CA VAL A 75 4.19 -54.45 -24.26
C VAL A 75 5.08 -53.61 -23.33
N LEU A 76 6.14 -54.20 -22.79
CA LEU A 76 7.08 -53.51 -21.91
C LEU A 76 7.85 -52.41 -22.65
N ALA A 77 8.29 -52.67 -23.89
CA ALA A 77 8.94 -51.68 -24.74
C ALA A 77 8.00 -50.52 -25.10
N LEU A 78 6.73 -50.82 -25.44
CA LEU A 78 5.71 -49.82 -25.71
C LEU A 78 5.49 -48.91 -24.49
N VAL A 79 5.26 -49.49 -23.31
CA VAL A 79 4.95 -48.72 -22.11
C VAL A 79 6.18 -47.93 -21.65
N LEU A 80 7.33 -48.60 -21.42
CA LEU A 80 8.54 -47.92 -20.92
C LEU A 80 9.09 -46.92 -21.92
N GLY A 81 9.09 -47.25 -23.23
CA GLY A 81 9.52 -46.32 -24.28
C GLY A 81 8.66 -45.06 -24.30
N THR A 82 7.33 -45.21 -24.24
CA THR A 82 6.41 -44.06 -24.16
C THR A 82 6.68 -43.22 -22.90
N LEU A 83 6.84 -43.86 -21.73
CA LEU A 83 7.13 -43.15 -20.48
C LEU A 83 8.41 -42.34 -20.55
N ILE A 84 9.50 -42.93 -21.08
CA ILE A 84 10.79 -42.24 -21.21
C ILE A 84 10.62 -40.98 -22.07
N ILE A 85 9.91 -41.09 -23.20
CA ILE A 85 9.67 -39.95 -24.09
C ILE A 85 8.84 -38.87 -23.40
N VAL A 86 7.71 -39.24 -22.79
CA VAL A 86 6.80 -38.28 -22.14
C VAL A 86 7.47 -37.59 -20.96
N ILE A 87 8.19 -38.34 -20.12
CA ILE A 87 8.90 -37.78 -18.96
C ILE A 87 10.05 -36.89 -19.44
N ALA A 88 10.79 -37.27 -20.49
CA ALA A 88 11.86 -36.43 -21.03
C ALA A 88 11.32 -35.09 -21.53
N ILE A 89 10.26 -35.10 -22.34
CA ILE A 89 9.62 -33.88 -22.86
C ILE A 89 9.06 -33.03 -21.71
N ALA A 90 8.38 -33.64 -20.75
CA ALA A 90 7.79 -32.91 -19.64
C ALA A 90 8.85 -32.36 -18.67
N ALA A 91 10.00 -33.04 -18.51
CA ALA A 91 11.09 -32.59 -17.67
C ALA A 91 11.81 -31.34 -18.21
N GLU A 92 11.72 -31.06 -19.51
CA GLU A 92 12.24 -29.80 -20.09
C GLU A 92 11.50 -28.56 -19.58
N SER A 93 10.19 -28.69 -19.32
CA SER A 93 9.32 -27.58 -18.91
C SER A 93 8.89 -27.63 -17.45
N THR A 94 8.96 -28.80 -16.83
CA THR A 94 8.48 -29.06 -15.46
C THR A 94 9.61 -29.71 -14.64
N PRO A 95 10.43 -28.91 -13.95
CA PRO A 95 11.48 -29.42 -13.06
C PRO A 95 10.94 -30.45 -12.07
N LYS A 96 11.75 -31.47 -11.76
CA LYS A 96 11.45 -32.50 -10.75
C LYS A 96 10.19 -33.35 -11.01
N LEU A 97 9.63 -33.33 -12.22
CA LEU A 97 8.53 -34.22 -12.64
C LEU A 97 8.87 -35.70 -12.43
N MET A 98 10.14 -36.08 -12.63
CA MET A 98 10.65 -37.41 -12.33
C MET A 98 10.46 -37.80 -10.85
N ASP A 99 10.65 -36.87 -9.91
CA ASP A 99 10.51 -37.14 -8.47
C ASP A 99 9.05 -37.44 -8.09
N LEU A 100 8.09 -36.84 -8.81
CA LEU A 100 6.67 -37.09 -8.63
C LEU A 100 6.27 -38.45 -9.21
N PHE A 101 6.79 -38.80 -10.40
CA PHE A 101 6.53 -40.08 -11.04
C PHE A 101 7.06 -41.26 -10.22
N VAL A 102 8.31 -41.17 -9.73
CA VAL A 102 8.94 -42.24 -8.92
C VAL A 102 8.22 -42.43 -7.58
N LYS A 103 7.38 -41.48 -7.16
CA LYS A 103 6.57 -41.59 -5.95
C LYS A 103 5.13 -42.03 -6.24
N ASP A 104 4.67 -42.14 -7.47
CA ASP A 104 3.29 -42.51 -7.74
C ASP A 104 3.04 -44.02 -7.56
N TRP A 105 2.04 -44.39 -6.75
CA TRP A 105 1.74 -45.80 -6.43
C TRP A 105 1.23 -46.57 -7.63
N ILE A 106 0.35 -45.96 -8.44
CA ILE A 106 -0.26 -46.61 -9.61
C ILE A 106 0.84 -46.95 -10.61
N SER A 107 1.70 -45.98 -10.90
CA SER A 107 2.85 -46.13 -11.79
C SER A 107 3.83 -47.20 -11.32
N LEU A 108 4.24 -47.15 -10.05
CA LEU A 108 5.18 -48.12 -9.50
C LEU A 108 4.61 -49.55 -9.52
N ILE A 109 3.38 -49.75 -9.06
CA ILE A 109 2.74 -51.08 -9.05
C ILE A 109 2.62 -51.62 -10.47
N TYR A 110 2.17 -50.80 -11.41
CA TYR A 110 1.95 -51.22 -12.79
C TYR A 110 3.26 -51.55 -13.50
N VAL A 111 4.29 -50.71 -13.39
CA VAL A 111 5.62 -50.97 -13.99
C VAL A 111 6.25 -52.23 -13.40
N TRP A 112 6.21 -52.41 -12.07
CA TRP A 112 6.71 -53.63 -11.45
C TRP A 112 5.91 -54.86 -11.87
N PHE A 113 4.60 -54.73 -12.04
CA PHE A 113 3.75 -55.83 -12.53
C PHE A 113 4.17 -56.25 -13.95
N LEU A 114 4.39 -55.29 -14.87
CA LEU A 114 4.87 -55.59 -16.21
C LEU A 114 6.23 -56.31 -16.20
N ILE A 115 7.18 -55.81 -15.41
CA ILE A 115 8.53 -56.40 -15.30
C ILE A 115 8.45 -57.82 -14.73
N LEU A 116 7.74 -58.00 -13.62
CA LEU A 116 7.68 -59.29 -12.91
C LEU A 116 6.83 -60.32 -13.65
N ALA A 117 5.73 -59.92 -14.29
CA ALA A 117 4.93 -60.81 -15.12
C ALA A 117 5.67 -61.22 -16.40
N SER A 118 6.47 -60.33 -16.99
CA SER A 118 7.38 -60.66 -18.10
C SER A 118 8.46 -61.67 -17.66
N LEU A 119 9.12 -61.42 -16.53
CA LEU A 119 10.12 -62.35 -15.98
C LEU A 119 9.50 -63.71 -15.64
N HIS A 120 8.31 -63.71 -15.06
CA HIS A 120 7.51 -64.91 -14.78
C HIS A 120 7.24 -65.71 -16.07
N SER A 121 6.91 -65.04 -17.19
CA SER A 121 6.73 -65.68 -18.49
C SER A 121 8.01 -66.38 -18.98
N ILE A 122 9.18 -65.74 -18.83
CA ILE A 122 10.47 -66.30 -19.23
C ILE A 122 10.80 -67.55 -18.40
N VAL A 123 10.64 -67.45 -17.07
CA VAL A 123 10.94 -68.57 -16.16
C VAL A 123 10.04 -69.75 -16.45
N ILE A 124 8.74 -69.53 -16.62
CA ILE A 124 7.79 -70.61 -16.86
C ILE A 124 8.04 -71.24 -18.22
N MET A 125 8.36 -70.48 -19.27
CA MET A 125 8.64 -71.04 -20.59
C MET A 125 9.72 -72.14 -20.55
N TYR A 126 10.76 -71.98 -19.72
CA TYR A 126 11.83 -72.99 -19.59
C TYR A 126 11.52 -74.11 -18.60
N TYR A 127 10.70 -73.86 -17.59
CA TYR A 127 10.55 -74.76 -16.44
C TYR A 127 9.12 -75.30 -16.24
N PHE A 128 8.14 -74.99 -17.10
CA PHE A 128 6.75 -75.42 -16.90
C PHE A 128 6.58 -76.95 -16.97
N GLU A 129 7.25 -77.63 -17.89
CA GLU A 129 7.19 -79.10 -18.01
C GLU A 129 7.88 -79.80 -16.83
N PRO A 130 9.15 -79.48 -16.45
CA PRO A 130 9.79 -80.07 -15.28
C PRO A 130 9.03 -79.85 -13.96
N LEU A 131 8.30 -78.73 -13.84
CA LEU A 131 7.60 -78.35 -12.62
C LEU A 131 6.11 -78.73 -12.63
N GLY A 132 5.56 -79.24 -13.74
CA GLY A 132 4.13 -79.54 -13.88
C GLY A 132 3.22 -78.31 -13.75
N ARG A 133 3.70 -77.14 -14.18
CA ARG A 133 3.08 -75.81 -13.92
C ARG A 133 2.38 -75.21 -15.14
N ILE A 134 1.59 -76.01 -15.87
CA ILE A 134 0.84 -75.55 -17.05
C ILE A 134 -0.17 -74.45 -16.68
N SER A 135 -0.75 -74.52 -15.48
CA SER A 135 -1.62 -73.47 -14.95
C SER A 135 -0.97 -72.10 -14.93
N SER A 136 0.34 -72.04 -14.65
CA SER A 136 1.11 -70.80 -14.56
C SER A 136 1.35 -70.19 -15.93
N VAL A 137 1.51 -71.04 -16.96
CA VAL A 137 1.58 -70.60 -18.36
C VAL A 137 0.25 -69.95 -18.75
N ILE A 138 -0.88 -70.61 -18.45
CA ILE A 138 -2.21 -70.11 -18.79
C ILE A 138 -2.54 -68.82 -18.04
N LEU A 139 -2.24 -68.76 -16.74
CA LEU A 139 -2.39 -67.55 -15.94
C LEU A 139 -1.61 -66.40 -16.55
N ASN A 140 -0.36 -66.63 -16.92
CA ASN A 140 0.47 -65.57 -17.48
C ASN A 140 -0.03 -65.11 -18.86
N THR A 141 -0.25 -66.04 -19.79
CA THR A 141 -0.57 -65.69 -21.17
C THR A 141 -2.01 -65.23 -21.36
N TYR A 142 -2.99 -65.85 -20.71
CA TYR A 142 -4.40 -65.49 -20.91
C TYR A 142 -4.91 -64.44 -19.92
N ILE A 143 -4.33 -64.34 -18.73
CA ILE A 143 -4.80 -63.39 -17.70
C ILE A 143 -3.84 -62.21 -17.57
N TYR A 144 -2.58 -62.43 -17.18
CA TYR A 144 -1.66 -61.31 -16.94
C TYR A 144 -1.36 -60.51 -18.20
N LEU A 145 -1.02 -61.18 -19.29
CA LEU A 145 -0.70 -60.51 -20.55
C LEU A 145 -1.90 -59.75 -21.09
N PHE A 146 -3.09 -60.35 -21.04
CA PHE A 146 -4.33 -59.70 -21.46
C PHE A 146 -4.63 -58.44 -20.64
N ILE A 147 -4.55 -58.53 -19.30
CA ILE A 147 -4.75 -57.39 -18.40
C ILE A 147 -3.70 -56.31 -18.65
N ALA A 148 -2.42 -56.68 -18.79
CA ALA A 148 -1.34 -55.76 -19.09
C ALA A 148 -1.55 -55.03 -20.44
N SER A 149 -1.95 -55.75 -21.49
CA SER A 149 -2.20 -55.15 -22.79
C SER A 149 -3.40 -54.19 -22.77
N ILE A 150 -4.50 -54.55 -22.10
CA ILE A 150 -5.67 -53.68 -21.98
C ILE A 150 -5.36 -52.42 -21.17
N LEU A 151 -4.58 -52.54 -20.09
CA LEU A 151 -4.24 -51.41 -19.22
C LEU A 151 -3.12 -50.52 -19.78
N ALA A 152 -2.37 -50.98 -20.81
CA ALA A 152 -1.27 -50.22 -21.38
C ALA A 152 -1.71 -48.84 -21.89
N VAL A 153 -2.79 -48.76 -22.67
CA VAL A 153 -3.30 -47.49 -23.22
C VAL A 153 -3.87 -46.57 -22.12
N PRO A 154 -4.79 -47.02 -21.24
CA PRO A 154 -5.24 -46.21 -20.10
C PRO A 154 -4.10 -45.69 -19.23
N TYR A 155 -3.09 -46.50 -18.98
CA TYR A 155 -1.92 -46.09 -18.20
C TYR A 155 -1.08 -45.03 -18.92
N ILE A 156 -0.83 -45.18 -20.22
CA ILE A 156 -0.14 -44.17 -21.03
C ILE A 156 -0.90 -42.82 -20.97
N PHE A 157 -2.23 -42.85 -21.14
CA PHE A 157 -3.05 -41.64 -21.01
C PHE A 157 -3.02 -41.04 -19.61
N TYR A 158 -3.05 -41.87 -18.56
CA TYR A 158 -2.90 -41.43 -17.18
C TYR A 158 -1.60 -40.65 -16.99
N ILE A 159 -0.48 -41.15 -17.51
CA ILE A 159 0.81 -40.45 -17.40
C ILE A 159 0.86 -39.18 -18.23
N LEU A 160 0.33 -39.19 -19.45
CA LEU A 160 0.24 -37.98 -20.28
C LEU A 160 -0.58 -36.86 -19.59
N LEU A 161 -1.65 -37.23 -18.88
CA LEU A 161 -2.42 -36.28 -18.10
C LEU A 161 -1.67 -35.86 -16.84
N TYR A 162 -1.07 -36.80 -16.11
CA TYR A 162 -0.31 -36.54 -14.89
C TYR A 162 0.89 -35.63 -15.14
N SER A 163 1.52 -35.72 -16.32
CA SER A 163 2.65 -34.88 -16.71
C SER A 163 2.27 -33.46 -17.15
N LYS A 164 0.97 -33.14 -17.28
CA LYS A 164 0.55 -31.76 -17.55
C LYS A 164 0.88 -30.89 -16.35
N THR A 165 1.50 -29.73 -16.61
CA THR A 165 1.97 -28.84 -15.56
C THR A 165 0.87 -28.40 -14.60
N SER A 166 -0.35 -28.11 -15.06
CA SER A 166 -1.48 -27.79 -14.16
C SER A 166 -1.79 -28.92 -13.17
N ASN A 167 -1.86 -30.17 -13.64
CA ASN A 167 -2.09 -31.33 -12.78
C ASN A 167 -0.93 -31.55 -11.79
N VAL A 168 0.31 -31.25 -12.19
CA VAL A 168 1.46 -31.27 -11.29
C VAL A 168 1.31 -30.24 -10.18
N VAL A 169 0.88 -29.01 -10.52
CA VAL A 169 0.61 -27.94 -9.55
C VAL A 169 -0.50 -28.35 -8.57
N THR A 170 -1.62 -28.88 -9.06
CA THR A 170 -2.72 -29.38 -8.22
C THR A 170 -2.25 -30.52 -7.30
N THR A 171 -1.38 -31.39 -7.79
CA THR A 171 -0.86 -32.53 -7.02
C THR A 171 0.06 -32.06 -5.88
N ILE A 172 1.02 -31.17 -6.17
CA ILE A 172 1.95 -30.66 -5.15
C ILE A 172 1.19 -29.83 -4.11
N SER A 173 0.30 -28.94 -4.55
CA SER A 173 -0.52 -28.13 -3.64
C SER A 173 -1.41 -29.00 -2.74
N GLY A 174 -2.07 -30.02 -3.31
CA GLY A 174 -2.86 -30.99 -2.54
C GLY A 174 -2.03 -31.76 -1.50
N MET A 175 -0.78 -32.11 -1.81
CA MET A 175 0.13 -32.73 -0.84
C MET A 175 0.45 -31.78 0.31
N ILE A 176 0.75 -30.51 0.05
CA ILE A 176 1.03 -29.51 1.08
C ILE A 176 -0.18 -29.33 1.99
N GLN A 177 -1.37 -29.15 1.41
CA GLN A 177 -2.62 -28.99 2.16
C GLN A 177 -2.90 -30.23 3.04
N SER A 178 -2.63 -31.44 2.52
CA SER A 178 -2.75 -32.68 3.29
C SER A 178 -1.80 -32.70 4.48
N TYR A 179 -0.52 -32.32 4.30
CA TYR A 179 0.43 -32.19 5.42
C TYR A 179 -0.07 -31.20 6.49
N ILE A 180 -0.58 -30.04 6.08
CA ILE A 180 -1.13 -29.03 6.98
C ILE A 180 -2.27 -29.60 7.83
N LEU A 181 -3.23 -30.28 7.20
CA LEU A 181 -4.37 -30.88 7.87
C LEU A 181 -3.97 -32.06 8.77
N GLU A 182 -2.97 -32.85 8.38
CA GLU A 182 -2.48 -33.97 9.19
C GLU A 182 -1.83 -33.49 10.49
N MET A 183 -1.17 -32.33 10.51
CA MET A 183 -0.52 -31.78 11.72
C MET A 183 -1.51 -31.48 12.85
N LYS A 184 -2.78 -31.23 12.52
CA LYS A 184 -3.87 -31.05 13.49
C LYS A 184 -4.29 -32.36 14.16
N THR A 185 -4.03 -33.50 13.53
CA THR A 185 -4.55 -34.78 14.04
C THR A 185 -3.87 -35.15 15.36
N PRO A 186 -4.62 -35.71 16.35
CA PRO A 186 -4.05 -36.05 17.66
C PRO A 186 -2.84 -36.99 17.57
N ARG A 187 -2.84 -37.89 16.59
CA ARG A 187 -1.76 -38.83 16.32
C ARG A 187 -0.45 -38.13 15.96
N ILE A 188 -0.49 -37.19 15.01
CA ILE A 188 0.72 -36.48 14.56
C ILE A 188 1.16 -35.48 15.63
N LYS A 189 0.21 -34.78 16.24
CA LYS A 189 0.48 -33.85 17.33
C LYS A 189 1.25 -34.51 18.48
N ALA A 190 0.86 -35.72 18.89
CA ALA A 190 1.58 -36.48 19.92
C ALA A 190 2.98 -36.95 19.47
N ALA A 191 3.18 -37.19 18.17
CA ALA A 191 4.48 -37.61 17.64
C ALA A 191 5.49 -36.45 17.54
N MET A 192 5.01 -35.20 17.44
CA MET A 192 5.84 -33.97 17.38
C MET A 192 6.56 -33.60 18.68
N GLU A 193 6.39 -34.38 19.76
CA GLU A 193 7.29 -34.34 20.92
C GLU A 193 8.74 -34.67 20.52
N LYS A 194 8.93 -35.45 19.45
CA LYS A 194 10.24 -35.86 18.94
C LYS A 194 10.74 -34.92 17.83
N ILE A 195 11.98 -34.46 17.99
CA ILE A 195 12.62 -33.54 17.05
C ILE A 195 12.74 -34.13 15.64
N GLU A 196 12.91 -35.45 15.51
CA GLU A 196 13.05 -36.10 14.20
C GLU A 196 11.75 -36.01 13.39
N VAL A 197 10.59 -36.10 14.07
CA VAL A 197 9.27 -35.96 13.43
C VAL A 197 9.03 -34.51 13.02
N VAL A 198 9.38 -33.56 13.88
CA VAL A 198 9.30 -32.12 13.57
C VAL A 198 10.16 -31.78 12.35
N GLU A 199 11.43 -32.20 12.37
CA GLU A 199 12.37 -31.94 11.28
C GLU A 199 11.88 -32.50 9.95
N GLU A 200 11.26 -33.68 9.96
CA GLU A 200 10.71 -34.28 8.75
C GLU A 200 9.48 -33.52 8.21
N TYR A 201 8.53 -33.14 9.06
CA TYR A 201 7.38 -32.35 8.63
C TYR A 201 7.81 -30.99 8.09
N GLN A 202 8.74 -30.32 8.78
CA GLN A 202 9.35 -29.08 8.29
C GLN A 202 10.06 -29.27 6.94
N ARG A 203 10.81 -30.37 6.77
CA ARG A 203 11.48 -30.70 5.50
C ARG A 203 10.50 -30.90 4.36
N ASN A 204 9.46 -31.71 4.57
CA ASN A 204 8.51 -32.08 3.53
C ASN A 204 7.68 -30.88 3.07
N ILE A 205 7.14 -30.10 4.01
CA ILE A 205 6.33 -28.93 3.66
C ILE A 205 7.15 -27.85 2.94
N MET A 206 8.43 -27.67 3.33
CA MET A 206 9.34 -26.74 2.65
C MET A 206 9.76 -27.22 1.27
N ALA A 207 10.11 -28.49 1.13
CA ALA A 207 10.54 -29.04 -0.15
C ALA A 207 9.43 -28.98 -1.21
N LEU A 208 8.18 -29.23 -0.82
CA LEU A 208 7.03 -29.10 -1.72
C LEU A 208 6.75 -27.64 -2.09
N LEU A 209 6.88 -26.71 -1.14
CA LEU A 209 6.74 -25.28 -1.42
C LEU A 209 7.86 -24.78 -2.36
N ASP A 210 9.10 -25.21 -2.15
CA ASP A 210 10.23 -24.92 -3.03
C ASP A 210 10.00 -25.49 -4.45
N GLN A 211 9.31 -26.64 -4.57
CA GLN A 211 8.92 -27.15 -5.89
C GLN A 211 7.89 -26.25 -6.59
N LEU A 212 6.91 -25.69 -5.88
CA LEU A 212 5.98 -24.72 -6.48
C LEU A 212 6.70 -23.43 -6.92
N ASP A 213 7.67 -22.95 -6.13
CA ASP A 213 8.52 -21.79 -6.48
C ASP A 213 9.34 -22.06 -7.76
N ASP A 214 9.97 -23.24 -7.83
CA ASP A 214 10.71 -23.70 -9.00
C ASP A 214 9.77 -23.72 -10.23
N LEU A 215 8.59 -24.35 -10.13
CA LEU A 215 7.62 -24.39 -11.23
C LEU A 215 7.22 -22.98 -11.69
N LEU A 216 6.88 -22.08 -10.77
CA LEU A 216 6.54 -20.70 -11.11
C LEU A 216 7.68 -20.01 -11.88
N SER A 217 8.92 -20.40 -11.60
CA SER A 217 10.09 -19.85 -12.25
C SER A 217 10.38 -20.37 -13.65
N PHE A 218 10.00 -21.61 -13.98
CA PHE A 218 10.31 -22.27 -15.26
C PHE A 218 9.13 -22.31 -16.23
N VAL A 219 7.90 -22.17 -15.75
CA VAL A 219 6.71 -22.26 -16.59
C VAL A 219 6.52 -20.99 -17.41
N GLU A 220 6.34 -21.14 -18.73
CA GLU A 220 6.12 -20.01 -19.64
C GLU A 220 4.64 -19.56 -19.70
N PHE A 221 3.72 -20.52 -19.61
CA PHE A 221 2.28 -20.28 -19.76
C PHE A 221 1.71 -19.44 -18.61
N LYS A 222 1.03 -18.35 -18.98
CA LYS A 222 0.45 -17.39 -18.03
C LYS A 222 -0.56 -18.04 -17.09
N GLU A 223 -1.47 -18.83 -17.64
CA GLU A 223 -2.57 -19.49 -16.92
C GLU A 223 -2.03 -20.36 -15.77
N THR A 224 -1.02 -21.17 -16.05
CA THR A 224 -0.39 -22.03 -15.05
C THR A 224 0.36 -21.23 -13.98
N GLN A 225 1.01 -20.12 -14.34
CA GLN A 225 1.67 -19.25 -13.34
C GLN A 225 0.64 -18.58 -12.42
N THR A 226 -0.49 -18.12 -12.97
CA THR A 226 -1.64 -17.63 -12.21
C THR A 226 -2.17 -18.71 -11.26
N GLU A 227 -2.34 -19.95 -11.75
CA GLU A 227 -2.77 -21.10 -10.94
C GLU A 227 -1.82 -21.37 -9.77
N ILE A 228 -0.50 -21.35 -10.01
CA ILE A 228 0.51 -21.57 -8.96
C ILE A 228 0.41 -20.48 -7.88
N VAL A 229 0.32 -19.21 -8.25
CA VAL A 229 0.20 -18.09 -7.30
C VAL A 229 -1.07 -18.24 -6.45
N ALA A 230 -2.20 -18.57 -7.08
CA ALA A 230 -3.46 -18.81 -6.38
C ALA A 230 -3.39 -20.03 -5.43
N GLU A 231 -2.76 -21.13 -5.84
CA GLU A 231 -2.59 -22.30 -4.97
C GLU A 231 -1.66 -22.02 -3.78
N ILE A 232 -0.58 -21.26 -3.99
CA ILE A 232 0.30 -20.81 -2.89
C ILE A 232 -0.50 -19.96 -1.90
N SER A 233 -1.36 -19.07 -2.38
CA SER A 233 -2.25 -18.26 -1.54
C SER A 233 -3.22 -19.12 -0.72
N LYS A 234 -3.89 -20.10 -1.33
CA LYS A 234 -4.78 -21.03 -0.62
C LYS A 234 -4.03 -21.82 0.45
N ILE A 235 -2.82 -22.28 0.15
CA ILE A 235 -1.97 -23.02 1.10
C ILE A 235 -1.67 -22.19 2.35
N ILE A 236 -1.25 -20.93 2.19
CA ILE A 236 -0.94 -20.08 3.34
C ILE A 236 -2.19 -19.70 4.12
N GLN A 237 -3.33 -19.44 3.46
CA GLN A 237 -4.60 -19.22 4.14
C GLN A 237 -5.02 -20.44 4.98
N LEU A 238 -4.88 -21.65 4.43
CA LEU A 238 -5.12 -22.89 5.17
C LEU A 238 -4.16 -23.04 6.36
N TYR A 239 -2.87 -22.77 6.14
CA TYR A 239 -1.86 -22.83 7.20
C TYR A 239 -2.21 -21.88 8.35
N VAL A 240 -2.52 -20.61 8.07
CA VAL A 240 -2.88 -19.61 9.08
C VAL A 240 -4.11 -20.03 9.89
N ASN A 241 -5.14 -20.54 9.22
CA ASN A 241 -6.35 -21.04 9.87
C ASN A 241 -6.09 -22.21 10.84
N GLU A 242 -5.20 -23.12 10.45
CA GLU A 242 -4.94 -24.35 11.21
C GLU A 242 -3.79 -24.21 12.22
N LYS A 243 -2.96 -23.16 12.12
CA LYS A 243 -1.74 -22.94 12.91
C LYS A 243 -1.94 -23.11 14.42
N LYS A 244 -3.03 -22.57 14.96
CA LYS A 244 -3.39 -22.65 16.39
C LYS A 244 -3.54 -24.08 16.94
N TYR A 245 -3.72 -25.06 16.05
CA TYR A 245 -3.87 -26.47 16.45
C TYR A 245 -2.56 -27.26 16.42
N PHE A 246 -1.49 -26.72 15.85
CA PHE A 246 -0.22 -27.42 15.72
C PHE A 246 0.47 -27.63 17.08
N HIS A 247 1.47 -28.51 17.11
CA HIS A 247 2.31 -28.71 18.29
C HIS A 247 3.36 -27.59 18.36
N LEU A 248 3.61 -27.01 19.55
CA LEU A 248 4.55 -25.90 19.71
C LEU A 248 5.97 -26.20 19.17
N ASN A 249 6.45 -27.44 19.38
CA ASN A 249 7.74 -27.86 18.85
C ASN A 249 7.88 -27.71 17.33
N PHE A 250 6.77 -27.73 16.57
CA PHE A 250 6.82 -27.52 15.12
C PHE A 250 7.37 -26.14 14.75
N PHE A 251 7.25 -25.14 15.62
CA PHE A 251 7.75 -23.79 15.37
C PHE A 251 9.22 -23.61 15.74
N HIS A 252 9.86 -24.57 16.42
CA HIS A 252 11.29 -24.51 16.66
C HIS A 252 12.05 -24.88 15.38
N LEU A 253 12.84 -23.93 14.85
CA LEU A 253 13.56 -24.11 13.60
C LEU A 253 14.64 -25.19 13.74
N THR A 254 14.43 -26.32 13.07
CA THR A 254 15.42 -27.42 13.04
C THR A 254 16.61 -27.08 12.14
N PRO A 255 17.72 -27.84 12.20
CA PRO A 255 18.85 -27.65 11.29
C PRO A 255 18.44 -27.69 9.80
N THR A 256 17.42 -28.46 9.44
CA THR A 256 16.87 -28.48 8.08
C THR A 256 16.36 -27.09 7.65
N ILE A 257 15.59 -26.40 8.51
CA ILE A 257 15.08 -25.06 8.20
C ILE A 257 16.20 -24.03 8.22
N LYS A 258 17.07 -24.06 9.26
CA LYS A 258 18.21 -23.12 9.37
C LYS A 258 19.15 -23.19 8.17
N ASN A 259 19.34 -24.38 7.57
CA ASN A 259 20.18 -24.56 6.39
C ASN A 259 19.50 -24.21 5.05
N ASN A 260 18.18 -23.99 5.03
CA ASN A 260 17.48 -23.56 3.82
C ASN A 260 17.96 -22.16 3.41
N ALA A 261 18.13 -21.94 2.10
CA ALA A 261 18.63 -20.67 1.55
C ALA A 261 17.83 -19.43 1.99
N THR A 262 16.56 -19.61 2.35
CA THR A 262 15.71 -18.53 2.87
C THR A 262 16.16 -18.04 4.24
N PHE A 263 16.61 -18.95 5.11
CA PHE A 263 16.87 -18.67 6.53
C PHE A 263 18.34 -18.66 6.91
N ARG A 264 19.23 -19.20 6.07
CA ARG A 264 20.66 -19.38 6.37
C ARG A 264 21.41 -18.12 6.82
N THR A 265 20.91 -16.93 6.47
CA THR A 265 21.55 -15.65 6.79
C THR A 265 21.05 -15.03 8.10
N TYR A 266 20.12 -15.65 8.80
CA TYR A 266 19.55 -15.13 10.04
C TYR A 266 20.43 -15.46 11.26
N THR A 267 20.37 -14.62 12.29
CA THR A 267 21.09 -14.81 13.56
C THR A 267 20.30 -15.71 14.51
N GLU A 268 20.96 -16.24 15.55
CA GLU A 268 20.28 -17.07 16.57
C GLU A 268 19.14 -16.33 17.28
N THR A 269 19.29 -15.03 17.53
CA THR A 269 18.21 -14.19 18.07
C THR A 269 16.99 -14.19 17.15
N GLN A 270 17.19 -14.02 15.84
CA GLN A 270 16.08 -13.98 14.89
C GLN A 270 15.42 -15.35 14.70
N TYR A 271 16.18 -16.46 14.82
CA TYR A 271 15.59 -17.79 14.85
C TYR A 271 14.68 -17.98 16.06
N GLN A 272 15.08 -17.47 17.23
CA GLN A 272 14.26 -17.52 18.44
C GLN A 272 13.00 -16.67 18.28
N GLU A 273 13.10 -15.44 17.78
CA GLU A 273 11.95 -14.57 17.51
C GLU A 273 10.93 -15.21 16.56
N MET A 274 11.39 -15.89 15.50
CA MET A 274 10.51 -16.61 14.57
C MET A 274 9.82 -17.81 15.22
N ALA A 275 10.50 -18.51 16.12
CA ALA A 275 9.92 -19.63 16.86
C ALA A 275 8.87 -19.14 17.86
N ASP A 276 9.19 -18.09 18.62
CA ASP A 276 8.31 -17.51 19.63
C ASP A 276 7.05 -16.91 19.00
N SER A 277 7.19 -16.26 17.83
CA SER A 277 6.06 -15.73 17.06
C SER A 277 5.35 -16.78 16.20
N SER A 278 5.91 -17.99 16.06
CA SER A 278 5.36 -19.05 15.21
C SER A 278 5.15 -18.63 13.75
N THR A 279 6.12 -17.94 13.14
CA THR A 279 5.97 -17.26 11.83
C THR A 279 6.86 -17.77 10.70
N PHE A 280 7.71 -18.79 10.93
CA PHE A 280 8.75 -19.14 9.95
C PHE A 280 8.17 -19.56 8.58
N TYR A 281 7.02 -20.24 8.54
CA TYR A 281 6.42 -20.69 7.29
C TYR A 281 5.84 -19.52 6.49
N GLU A 282 5.16 -18.61 7.18
CA GLU A 282 4.59 -17.38 6.61
C GLU A 282 5.68 -16.49 6.02
N ILE A 283 6.80 -16.34 6.73
CA ILE A 283 7.97 -15.58 6.24
C ILE A 283 8.50 -16.18 4.93
N LYS A 284 8.59 -17.51 4.83
CA LYS A 284 9.01 -18.20 3.60
C LYS A 284 8.04 -17.91 2.45
N VAL A 285 6.74 -18.12 2.66
CA VAL A 285 5.72 -17.90 1.62
C VAL A 285 5.69 -16.45 1.17
N PHE A 286 5.71 -15.50 2.10
CA PHE A 286 5.72 -14.08 1.77
C PHE A 286 6.98 -13.63 1.03
N ARG A 287 8.13 -14.24 1.32
CA ARG A 287 9.36 -14.00 0.55
C ARG A 287 9.26 -14.56 -0.87
N LEU A 288 8.69 -15.76 -1.02
CA LEU A 288 8.42 -16.38 -2.33
C LEU A 288 7.52 -15.48 -3.18
N LEU A 289 6.36 -15.06 -2.64
CA LEU A 289 5.43 -14.16 -3.33
C LEU A 289 6.10 -12.81 -3.68
N GLY A 290 6.88 -12.25 -2.75
CA GLY A 290 7.62 -11.00 -2.99
C GLY A 290 8.67 -11.12 -4.09
N ASN A 291 9.45 -12.20 -4.10
CA ASN A 291 10.43 -12.46 -5.16
C ASN A 291 9.74 -12.68 -6.52
N SER A 292 8.62 -13.42 -6.51
CA SER A 292 7.81 -13.67 -7.70
C SER A 292 7.28 -12.37 -8.28
N TYR A 293 6.78 -11.47 -7.44
CA TYR A 293 6.33 -10.14 -7.88
C TYR A 293 7.44 -9.36 -8.57
N ILE A 294 8.63 -9.31 -7.97
CA ILE A 294 9.80 -8.62 -8.55
C ILE A 294 10.18 -9.24 -9.89
N LYS A 295 10.15 -10.57 -10.02
CA LYS A 295 10.43 -11.27 -11.28
C LYS A 295 9.38 -10.96 -12.35
N MET A 296 8.10 -10.91 -11.98
CA MET A 296 7.01 -10.66 -12.93
C MET A 296 7.05 -9.22 -13.47
N ILE A 297 7.31 -8.22 -12.61
CA ILE A 297 7.45 -6.83 -13.08
C ILE A 297 8.68 -6.68 -13.99
N GLN A 298 9.80 -7.35 -13.68
CA GLN A 298 11.02 -7.28 -14.50
C GLN A 298 10.87 -7.93 -15.88
N ASN A 299 9.93 -8.87 -16.03
CA ASN A 299 9.65 -9.58 -17.28
C ASN A 299 8.39 -9.06 -17.98
N ASP A 300 7.91 -7.86 -17.63
CA ASP A 300 6.69 -7.24 -18.19
C ASP A 300 5.40 -8.09 -18.06
N ARG A 301 5.35 -8.98 -17.06
CA ARG A 301 4.20 -9.84 -16.74
C ARG A 301 3.27 -9.16 -15.74
N TYR A 302 2.74 -7.99 -16.12
CA TYR A 302 1.95 -7.11 -15.24
C TYR A 302 0.63 -7.72 -14.75
N ASP A 303 0.02 -8.58 -15.55
CA ASP A 303 -1.18 -9.36 -15.20
C ASP A 303 -0.93 -10.25 -13.97
N ILE A 304 0.17 -11.01 -13.98
CA ILE A 304 0.54 -11.89 -12.86
C ILE A 304 1.11 -11.08 -11.70
N ALA A 305 1.89 -10.04 -11.98
CA ALA A 305 2.38 -9.13 -10.93
C ALA A 305 1.22 -8.51 -10.16
N SER A 306 0.12 -8.14 -10.84
CA SER A 306 -1.09 -7.62 -10.19
C SER A 306 -1.87 -8.68 -9.40
N LEU A 307 -1.76 -9.97 -9.73
CA LEU A 307 -2.43 -11.04 -8.98
C LEU A 307 -1.85 -11.21 -7.58
N ILE A 308 -0.53 -11.11 -7.43
CA ILE A 308 0.14 -11.33 -6.14
C ILE A 308 -0.37 -10.40 -5.01
N PRO A 309 -0.47 -9.07 -5.19
CA PRO A 309 -1.05 -8.21 -4.16
C PRO A 309 -2.55 -8.46 -3.97
N ALA A 310 -3.28 -8.95 -4.99
CA ALA A 310 -4.67 -9.37 -4.82
C ALA A 310 -4.76 -10.55 -3.84
N GLU A 311 -3.92 -11.59 -4.05
CA GLU A 311 -3.82 -12.73 -3.14
C GLU A 311 -3.37 -12.32 -1.73
N LEU A 312 -2.50 -11.31 -1.60
CA LEU A 312 -2.14 -10.75 -0.29
C LEU A 312 -3.35 -10.13 0.45
N VAL A 313 -4.32 -9.57 -0.26
CA VAL A 313 -5.58 -9.09 0.36
C VAL A 313 -6.36 -10.27 0.94
N ASP A 314 -6.49 -11.38 0.20
CA ASP A 314 -7.22 -12.57 0.66
C ASP A 314 -6.53 -13.25 1.85
N ILE A 315 -5.20 -13.27 1.85
CA ILE A 315 -4.40 -13.69 3.01
C ILE A 315 -4.66 -12.76 4.19
N GLY A 316 -4.66 -11.44 3.97
CA GLY A 316 -4.94 -10.43 4.99
C GLY A 316 -6.32 -10.61 5.62
N ARG A 317 -7.36 -10.87 4.82
CA ARG A 317 -8.71 -11.21 5.30
C ARG A 317 -8.70 -12.42 6.23
N THR A 318 -8.04 -13.49 5.80
CA THR A 318 -7.90 -14.71 6.61
C THR A 318 -7.20 -14.42 7.95
N CYS A 319 -6.18 -13.57 7.96
CA CYS A 319 -5.47 -13.21 9.20
C CYS A 319 -6.35 -12.43 10.18
N ILE A 320 -7.22 -11.56 9.67
CA ILE A 320 -8.21 -10.82 10.47
C ILE A 320 -9.25 -11.77 11.06
N ASP A 321 -9.77 -12.72 10.26
CA ASP A 321 -10.75 -13.71 10.72
C ASP A 321 -10.20 -14.57 11.87
N VAL A 322 -8.90 -14.90 11.82
CA VAL A 322 -8.20 -15.67 12.86
C VAL A 322 -7.68 -14.80 14.01
N LYS A 323 -7.70 -13.47 13.86
CA LYS A 323 -7.16 -12.46 14.81
C LYS A 323 -5.65 -12.62 15.10
N ASP A 324 -4.87 -12.92 14.06
CA ASP A 324 -3.40 -13.02 14.17
C ASP A 324 -2.72 -11.69 13.82
N GLU A 325 -2.56 -10.82 14.83
CA GLU A 325 -1.96 -9.48 14.67
C GLU A 325 -0.53 -9.51 14.09
N ILE A 326 0.25 -10.55 14.40
CA ILE A 326 1.63 -10.67 13.94
C ILE A 326 1.66 -10.87 12.43
N ILE A 327 0.79 -11.74 11.90
CA ILE A 327 0.73 -11.96 10.45
C ILE A 327 0.11 -10.76 9.74
N ILE A 328 -0.89 -10.10 10.32
CA ILE A 328 -1.45 -8.86 9.77
C ILE A 328 -0.33 -7.81 9.56
N GLU A 329 0.57 -7.65 10.54
CA GLU A 329 1.71 -6.76 10.39
C GLU A 329 2.67 -7.22 9.28
N ASN A 330 2.91 -8.53 9.16
CA ASN A 330 3.71 -9.08 8.08
C ASN A 330 3.10 -8.81 6.68
N VAL A 331 1.78 -8.85 6.54
CA VAL A 331 1.05 -8.50 5.30
C VAL A 331 1.30 -7.02 4.95
N ASN A 332 1.19 -6.11 5.92
CA ASN A 332 1.48 -4.69 5.71
C ASN A 332 2.94 -4.46 5.30
N ILE A 333 3.90 -5.12 5.97
CA ILE A 333 5.32 -5.08 5.59
C ILE A 333 5.50 -5.56 4.14
N ARG A 334 4.72 -6.57 3.69
CA ARG A 334 4.79 -7.03 2.30
C ARG A 334 4.27 -5.99 1.32
N PHE A 335 3.08 -5.42 1.51
CA PHE A 335 2.59 -4.34 0.65
C PHE A 335 3.61 -3.20 0.54
N ASN A 336 4.16 -2.75 1.67
CA ASN A 336 5.19 -1.71 1.72
C ASN A 336 6.50 -2.11 1.00
N THR A 337 6.84 -3.41 1.01
CA THR A 337 7.99 -3.93 0.27
C THR A 337 7.70 -3.94 -1.23
N LEU A 338 6.52 -4.40 -1.66
CA LEU A 338 6.11 -4.37 -3.06
C LEU A 338 6.10 -2.94 -3.62
N PHE A 339 5.64 -1.96 -2.83
CA PHE A 339 5.64 -0.54 -3.21
C PHE A 339 7.06 -0.01 -3.48
N ARG A 340 8.00 -0.27 -2.56
CA ARG A 340 9.40 0.13 -2.74
C ARG A 340 10.02 -0.44 -4.01
N PHE A 341 9.77 -1.71 -4.32
CA PHE A 341 10.28 -2.32 -5.55
C PHE A 341 9.57 -1.80 -6.81
N ALA A 342 8.25 -1.57 -6.74
CA ALA A 342 7.47 -1.04 -7.86
C ALA A 342 7.86 0.40 -8.20
N ILE A 343 8.08 1.27 -7.21
CA ILE A 343 8.59 2.65 -7.42
C ILE A 343 9.96 2.62 -8.08
N LYS A 344 10.89 1.81 -7.54
CA LYS A 344 12.22 1.64 -8.10
C LYS A 344 12.19 1.15 -9.55
N HIS A 345 11.28 0.22 -9.87
CA HIS A 345 11.09 -0.27 -11.23
C HIS A 345 10.52 0.80 -12.15
N ALA A 346 9.45 1.48 -11.72
CA ALA A 346 8.78 2.52 -12.49
C ALA A 346 9.73 3.66 -12.85
N TYR A 347 10.56 4.11 -11.89
CA TYR A 347 11.59 5.12 -12.13
C TYR A 347 12.64 4.65 -13.15
N LYS A 348 13.19 3.45 -12.96
CA LYS A 348 14.29 2.95 -13.81
C LYS A 348 13.87 2.70 -15.26
N ASN A 349 12.63 2.25 -15.46
CA ASN A 349 12.14 1.78 -16.75
C ASN A 349 11.08 2.70 -17.38
N ASN A 350 10.73 3.82 -16.73
CA ASN A 350 9.63 4.72 -17.10
C ASN A 350 8.30 3.98 -17.33
N GLU A 351 8.00 3.03 -16.43
CA GLU A 351 6.87 2.11 -16.58
C GLU A 351 6.02 2.05 -15.29
N PRO A 352 5.01 2.94 -15.17
CA PRO A 352 4.24 3.11 -13.94
C PRO A 352 3.05 2.16 -13.82
N ARG A 353 2.70 1.36 -14.85
CA ARG A 353 1.42 0.62 -14.87
C ARG A 353 1.19 -0.28 -13.67
N ASN A 354 2.26 -0.90 -13.19
CA ASN A 354 2.19 -1.81 -12.06
C ASN A 354 1.88 -1.11 -10.73
N LEU A 355 2.24 0.17 -10.58
CA LEU A 355 1.93 0.94 -9.38
C LEU A 355 0.43 1.26 -9.26
N TYR A 356 -0.29 1.48 -10.37
CA TYR A 356 -1.76 1.62 -10.34
C TYR A 356 -2.43 0.38 -9.75
N ASN A 357 -2.02 -0.80 -10.24
CA ASN A 357 -2.55 -2.08 -9.79
C ASN A 357 -2.20 -2.38 -8.33
N LEU A 358 -0.97 -2.06 -7.91
CA LEU A 358 -0.56 -2.24 -6.53
C LEU A 358 -1.33 -1.30 -5.58
N ALA A 359 -1.50 -0.03 -5.97
CA ALA A 359 -2.28 0.94 -5.20
C ALA A 359 -3.72 0.49 -5.01
N PHE A 360 -4.35 -0.01 -6.08
CA PHE A 360 -5.70 -0.57 -6.03
C PHE A 360 -5.82 -1.70 -5.00
N HIS A 361 -4.91 -2.68 -5.05
CA HIS A 361 -4.96 -3.82 -4.12
C HIS A 361 -4.58 -3.44 -2.69
N TYR A 362 -3.67 -2.50 -2.50
CA TYR A 362 -3.38 -2.00 -1.15
C TYR A 362 -4.57 -1.24 -0.57
N SER A 363 -5.29 -0.44 -1.38
CA SER A 363 -6.56 0.18 -0.98
C SER A 363 -7.63 -0.85 -0.65
N ASN A 364 -7.73 -1.95 -1.40
CA ASN A 364 -8.64 -3.05 -1.03
C ASN A 364 -8.29 -3.64 0.35
N MET A 365 -7.01 -3.73 0.71
CA MET A 365 -6.60 -4.13 2.06
C MET A 365 -7.01 -3.10 3.12
N ILE A 366 -6.87 -1.80 2.84
CA ILE A 366 -7.34 -0.72 3.72
C ILE A 366 -8.85 -0.83 3.94
N GLN A 367 -9.63 -1.06 2.89
CA GLN A 367 -11.07 -1.26 2.99
C GLN A 367 -11.43 -2.51 3.82
N VAL A 368 -10.62 -3.56 3.74
CA VAL A 368 -10.77 -4.75 4.61
C VAL A 368 -10.53 -4.38 6.07
N TYR A 369 -9.48 -3.61 6.39
CA TYR A 369 -9.26 -3.10 7.75
C TYR A 369 -10.40 -2.20 8.23
N ALA A 370 -10.91 -1.34 7.35
CA ALA A 370 -12.02 -0.44 7.67
C ALA A 370 -13.29 -1.23 8.06
N LYS A 371 -13.64 -2.24 7.26
CA LYS A 371 -14.79 -3.14 7.52
C LYS A 371 -14.62 -3.96 8.81
N ALA A 372 -13.38 -4.27 9.18
CA ALA A 372 -13.05 -4.95 10.44
C ALA A 372 -12.93 -4.00 11.64
N ASN A 373 -13.20 -2.70 11.45
CA ASN A 373 -13.05 -1.65 12.46
C ASN A 373 -11.63 -1.54 13.05
N MET A 374 -10.60 -1.85 12.26
CA MET A 374 -9.19 -1.73 12.64
C MET A 374 -8.65 -0.33 12.31
N VAL A 375 -9.05 0.65 13.12
CA VAL A 375 -8.75 2.08 12.91
C VAL A 375 -7.23 2.34 12.83
N ASP A 376 -6.45 1.81 13.77
CA ASP A 376 -4.99 2.05 13.81
C ASP A 376 -4.26 1.52 12.57
N LYS A 377 -4.65 0.34 12.08
CA LYS A 377 -4.07 -0.23 10.85
C LYS A 377 -4.47 0.59 9.62
N THR A 378 -5.71 1.09 9.59
CA THR A 378 -6.19 1.97 8.52
C THR A 378 -5.39 3.28 8.50
N LYS A 379 -5.22 3.94 9.65
CA LYS A 379 -4.39 5.14 9.81
C LYS A 379 -2.94 4.90 9.38
N TYR A 380 -2.34 3.78 9.81
CA TYR A 380 -0.99 3.40 9.40
C TYR A 380 -0.87 3.26 7.88
N CYS A 381 -1.82 2.60 7.22
CA CYS A 381 -1.77 2.42 5.77
C CYS A 381 -1.96 3.75 5.01
N TYR A 382 -2.81 4.67 5.51
CA TYR A 382 -2.92 6.03 4.96
C TYR A 382 -1.59 6.79 5.06
N ASP A 383 -0.91 6.72 6.20
CA ASP A 383 0.43 7.31 6.36
C ASP A 383 1.43 6.74 5.35
N LYS A 384 1.35 5.42 5.08
CA LYS A 384 2.18 4.79 4.03
C LYS A 384 1.85 5.26 2.62
N PHE A 385 0.57 5.43 2.28
CA PHE A 385 0.18 6.02 1.01
C PHE A 385 0.77 7.43 0.85
N LYS A 386 0.66 8.28 1.88
CA LYS A 386 1.28 9.61 1.89
C LYS A 386 2.80 9.54 1.73
N PHE A 387 3.47 8.66 2.48
CA PHE A 387 4.91 8.46 2.37
C PHE A 387 5.32 8.09 0.94
N TYR A 388 4.62 7.15 0.29
CA TYR A 388 4.94 6.73 -1.08
C TYR A 388 4.57 7.78 -2.13
N ALA A 389 3.47 8.50 -1.95
CA ALA A 389 3.12 9.63 -2.82
C ALA A 389 4.24 10.68 -2.83
N ASN A 390 4.77 11.04 -1.66
CA ASN A 390 5.88 11.98 -1.53
C ASN A 390 7.16 11.47 -2.21
N ASP A 391 7.47 10.19 -2.08
CA ASP A 391 8.62 9.57 -2.77
C ASP A 391 8.43 9.58 -4.30
N ILE A 392 7.22 9.30 -4.77
CA ILE A 392 6.89 9.35 -6.20
C ILE A 392 7.01 10.79 -6.73
N TYR A 393 6.50 11.79 -6.03
CA TYR A 393 6.63 13.21 -6.40
C TYR A 393 8.09 13.64 -6.59
N LYS A 394 8.96 13.28 -5.64
CA LYS A 394 10.40 13.58 -5.72
C LYS A 394 11.03 13.05 -7.01
N ASN A 395 10.58 11.90 -7.48
CA ASN A 395 11.10 11.25 -8.67
C ASN A 395 10.36 11.66 -9.97
N ALA A 396 9.15 12.23 -9.87
CA ALA A 396 8.30 12.61 -10.99
C ALA A 396 8.82 13.83 -11.77
N ILE A 397 9.64 14.69 -11.14
CA ILE A 397 10.29 15.85 -11.80
C ILE A 397 11.07 15.42 -13.05
N ASN A 398 11.73 14.26 -12.97
CA ASN A 398 12.50 13.70 -14.09
C ASN A 398 11.68 12.76 -14.98
N ASN A 399 10.47 12.34 -14.55
CA ASN A 399 9.59 11.40 -15.25
C ASN A 399 8.12 11.80 -15.07
N PRO A 400 7.58 12.68 -15.94
CA PRO A 400 6.23 13.22 -15.77
C PRO A 400 5.09 12.18 -15.73
N SER A 401 5.32 10.99 -16.30
CA SER A 401 4.38 9.85 -16.23
C SER A 401 4.05 9.41 -14.79
N LEU A 402 4.90 9.74 -13.83
CA LEU A 402 4.72 9.40 -12.41
C LEU A 402 3.74 10.32 -11.68
N TYR A 403 3.47 11.53 -12.18
CA TYR A 403 2.49 12.44 -11.53
C TYR A 403 1.10 11.80 -11.44
N PHE A 404 0.69 11.12 -12.51
CA PHE A 404 -0.60 10.45 -12.57
C PHE A 404 -0.75 9.30 -11.55
N ILE A 405 0.36 8.78 -11.01
CA ILE A 405 0.31 7.79 -9.93
C ILE A 405 -0.19 8.41 -8.63
N VAL A 406 0.18 9.66 -8.35
CA VAL A 406 -0.29 10.33 -7.14
C VAL A 406 -1.79 10.60 -7.23
N ASP A 407 -2.27 11.00 -8.40
CA ASP A 407 -3.71 11.10 -8.66
C ASP A 407 -4.39 9.75 -8.37
N THR A 408 -3.79 8.65 -8.84
CA THR A 408 -4.32 7.29 -8.57
C THR A 408 -4.34 6.94 -7.08
N LEU A 409 -3.26 7.22 -6.34
CA LEU A 409 -3.21 6.99 -4.89
C LEU A 409 -4.29 7.79 -4.16
N THR A 410 -4.48 9.06 -4.54
CA THR A 410 -5.51 9.94 -3.99
C THR A 410 -6.91 9.40 -4.28
N PHE A 411 -7.15 8.94 -5.51
CA PHE A 411 -8.42 8.32 -5.89
C PHE A 411 -8.72 7.05 -5.08
N GLU A 412 -7.70 6.21 -4.89
CA GLU A 412 -7.82 5.00 -4.09
C GLU A 412 -8.15 5.30 -2.61
N LEU A 413 -7.59 6.37 -2.03
CA LEU A 413 -7.96 6.83 -0.69
C LEU A 413 -9.33 7.51 -0.63
N ARG A 414 -9.75 8.23 -1.69
CA ARG A 414 -11.12 8.78 -1.79
C ARG A 414 -12.16 7.67 -1.66
N LYS A 415 -11.96 6.53 -2.32
CA LYS A 415 -12.86 5.36 -2.17
C LYS A 415 -12.91 4.85 -0.74
N CYS A 416 -11.76 4.80 -0.06
CA CYS A 416 -11.69 4.43 1.35
C CYS A 416 -12.44 5.44 2.24
N GLN A 417 -12.32 6.76 1.98
CA GLN A 417 -13.05 7.79 2.73
C GLN A 417 -14.57 7.63 2.61
N VAL A 418 -15.07 7.42 1.38
CA VAL A 418 -16.50 7.16 1.13
C VAL A 418 -16.97 5.92 1.91
N LEU A 419 -16.20 4.83 1.88
CA LEU A 419 -16.53 3.62 2.63
C LEU A 419 -16.51 3.85 4.15
N ILE A 420 -15.48 4.52 4.66
CA ILE A 420 -15.33 4.81 6.09
C ILE A 420 -16.49 5.66 6.60
N HIS A 421 -16.93 6.63 5.80
CA HIS A 421 -18.12 7.42 6.09
C HIS A 421 -19.37 6.54 6.16
N GLN A 422 -19.56 5.64 5.18
CA GLN A 422 -20.69 4.69 5.16
C GLN A 422 -20.66 3.67 6.31
N LEU A 423 -19.50 3.47 6.94
CA LEU A 423 -19.32 2.61 8.12
C LEU A 423 -19.53 3.38 9.45
N ASP A 424 -19.94 4.65 9.38
CA ASP A 424 -20.23 5.51 10.55
C ASP A 424 -19.06 5.61 11.54
N TRP A 425 -17.83 5.71 11.04
CA TRP A 425 -16.64 5.93 11.89
C TRP A 425 -16.72 7.26 12.66
N SER A 426 -15.92 7.39 13.73
CA SER A 426 -15.90 8.63 14.51
C SER A 426 -15.50 9.83 13.64
N GLU A 427 -16.06 11.01 13.94
CA GLU A 427 -15.76 12.22 13.17
C GLU A 427 -14.27 12.60 13.27
N GLU A 428 -13.67 12.38 14.44
CA GLU A 428 -12.24 12.58 14.70
C GLU A 428 -11.37 11.71 13.78
N ASP A 429 -11.67 10.40 13.67
CA ASP A 429 -10.92 9.49 12.81
C ASP A 429 -11.08 9.83 11.32
N GLN A 430 -12.30 10.17 10.90
CA GLN A 430 -12.58 10.60 9.53
C GLN A 430 -11.80 11.88 9.18
N LEU A 431 -11.80 12.88 10.06
CA LEU A 431 -11.07 14.13 9.86
C LEU A 431 -9.55 13.91 9.84
N PHE A 432 -9.03 13.05 10.73
CA PHE A 432 -7.62 12.69 10.72
C PHE A 432 -7.19 12.08 9.37
N LEU A 433 -7.97 11.11 8.87
CA LEU A 433 -7.68 10.47 7.58
C LEU A 433 -7.85 11.45 6.42
N LEU A 434 -8.84 12.36 6.48
CA LEU A 434 -9.06 13.39 5.46
C LEU A 434 -7.84 14.33 5.37
N ASN A 435 -7.30 14.77 6.51
CA ASN A 435 -6.11 15.62 6.53
C ASN A 435 -4.90 14.94 5.86
N LEU A 436 -4.76 13.62 5.97
CA LEU A 436 -3.71 12.89 5.25
C LEU A 436 -3.93 12.87 3.73
N VAL A 437 -5.17 12.79 3.27
CA VAL A 437 -5.53 12.85 1.84
C VAL A 437 -5.29 14.25 1.27
N LEU A 438 -5.61 15.29 2.05
CA LEU A 438 -5.39 16.69 1.64
C LEU A 438 -3.91 16.97 1.41
N GLN A 439 -3.02 16.43 2.25
CA GLN A 439 -1.56 16.61 2.11
C GLN A 439 -0.93 15.87 0.91
N LEU A 440 -1.68 15.14 0.11
CA LEU A 440 -1.15 14.41 -1.04
C LEU A 440 -0.82 15.31 -2.23
N ASP A 441 -1.27 16.55 -2.29
CA ASP A 441 -0.93 17.49 -3.36
C ASP A 441 0.33 18.32 -3.09
N ASN A 442 0.81 18.33 -1.84
CA ASN A 442 1.89 19.17 -1.35
C ASN A 442 3.00 18.33 -0.72
N PRO A 443 3.99 17.86 -1.50
CA PRO A 443 5.07 17.05 -0.97
C PRO A 443 6.00 17.87 -0.05
N PRO A 444 6.38 17.35 1.14
CA PRO A 444 7.20 18.08 2.10
C PRO A 444 8.63 18.31 1.58
N GLY A 445 9.09 19.56 1.69
CA GLY A 445 10.41 19.99 1.23
C GLY A 445 10.47 20.51 -0.20
N PHE A 446 9.34 20.61 -0.90
CA PHE A 446 9.21 21.40 -2.11
C PHE A 446 8.58 22.74 -1.75
N SER A 447 9.18 23.84 -2.20
CA SER A 447 8.42 25.07 -2.29
C SER A 447 7.35 24.87 -3.37
N LYS A 448 6.17 25.49 -3.22
CA LYS A 448 5.18 25.56 -4.33
C LYS A 448 5.75 26.28 -5.57
N GLU A 449 7.00 26.75 -5.53
CA GLU A 449 7.73 27.41 -6.63
C GLU A 449 8.50 26.42 -7.52
N ASP A 450 9.01 25.32 -6.94
CA ASP A 450 9.69 24.22 -7.67
C ASP A 450 8.69 23.27 -8.35
N VAL A 451 7.42 23.35 -7.96
CA VAL A 451 6.32 22.57 -8.51
C VAL A 451 5.86 23.24 -9.80
N ASP A 452 6.01 22.53 -10.93
CA ASP A 452 5.64 23.00 -12.27
C ASP A 452 4.25 23.65 -12.26
N LYS A 453 4.08 24.84 -12.86
CA LYS A 453 2.81 25.60 -12.82
C LYS A 453 1.61 24.80 -13.35
N GLY A 454 1.85 23.77 -14.16
CA GLY A 454 0.84 22.81 -14.59
C GLY A 454 0.29 21.90 -13.47
N ILE A 455 1.07 21.63 -12.42
CA ILE A 455 0.74 20.78 -11.27
C ILE A 455 -0.04 21.55 -10.20
N LEU A 456 0.18 22.86 -10.04
CA LEU A 456 -0.61 23.73 -9.14
C LEU A 456 -1.77 24.44 -9.86
N GLY A 457 -1.82 24.39 -11.20
CA GLY A 457 -2.87 25.03 -12.01
C GLY A 457 -4.06 24.11 -12.34
N GLY A 458 -4.85 24.48 -13.35
CA GLY A 458 -6.06 23.76 -13.81
C GLY A 458 -5.88 22.29 -14.25
N ASN A 459 -4.67 21.74 -14.23
CA ASN A 459 -4.37 20.34 -14.55
C ASN A 459 -3.98 19.47 -13.34
N ASN A 460 -4.08 19.99 -12.10
CA ASN A 460 -3.87 19.20 -10.89
C ASN A 460 -4.93 18.08 -10.74
N GLY A 461 -4.53 16.83 -10.91
CA GLY A 461 -5.41 15.67 -10.78
C GLY A 461 -5.81 15.38 -9.33
N THR A 462 -4.88 15.45 -8.39
CA THR A 462 -5.11 15.31 -6.95
C THR A 462 -6.18 16.28 -6.45
N ARG A 463 -6.07 17.57 -6.79
CA ARG A 463 -7.06 18.61 -6.41
C ARG A 463 -8.44 18.29 -6.98
N ARG A 464 -8.50 17.80 -8.22
CA ARG A 464 -9.76 17.37 -8.85
C ARG A 464 -10.43 16.24 -8.06
N ILE A 465 -9.66 15.27 -7.59
CA ILE A 465 -10.16 14.14 -6.80
C ILE A 465 -10.63 14.61 -5.42
N GLN A 466 -9.90 15.52 -4.78
CA GLN A 466 -10.31 16.14 -3.51
C GLN A 466 -11.63 16.89 -3.65
N ILE A 467 -11.81 17.69 -4.72
CA ILE A 467 -13.11 18.32 -5.03
C ILE A 467 -14.19 17.24 -5.19
N GLY A 468 -13.91 16.17 -5.95
CA GLY A 468 -14.84 15.04 -6.09
C GLY A 468 -15.20 14.34 -4.77
N LEU A 469 -14.35 14.42 -3.74
CA LEU A 469 -14.66 13.97 -2.38
C LEU A 469 -15.51 15.01 -1.62
N ALA A 470 -15.28 16.31 -1.81
CA ALA A 470 -16.13 17.36 -1.26
C ALA A 470 -17.56 17.28 -1.82
N LEU A 471 -17.72 17.01 -3.11
CA LEU A 471 -19.04 16.79 -3.73
C LEU A 471 -19.80 15.64 -3.07
N PHE A 472 -19.10 14.55 -2.76
CA PHE A 472 -19.68 13.44 -2.00
C PHE A 472 -20.14 13.90 -0.61
N TYR A 473 -19.31 14.60 0.16
CA TYR A 473 -19.68 15.07 1.50
C TYR A 473 -20.86 16.05 1.50
N LEU A 474 -20.96 16.92 0.49
CA LEU A 474 -22.13 17.80 0.29
C LEU A 474 -23.40 16.98 0.00
N SER A 475 -23.29 15.91 -0.79
CA SER A 475 -24.45 15.05 -1.12
C SER A 475 -25.01 14.28 0.09
N VAL A 476 -24.22 14.12 1.15
CA VAL A 476 -24.61 13.44 2.40
C VAL A 476 -24.73 14.42 3.58
N ASP A 477 -24.90 15.72 3.29
CA ASP A 477 -25.09 16.80 4.27
C ASP A 477 -23.97 16.95 5.31
N LYS A 478 -22.76 16.49 4.99
CA LYS A 478 -21.56 16.57 5.85
C LYS A 478 -20.70 17.79 5.50
N ASN A 479 -21.33 18.96 5.60
CA ASN A 479 -20.75 20.25 5.20
C ASN A 479 -19.37 20.54 5.82
N GLN A 480 -19.13 20.16 7.08
CA GLN A 480 -17.85 20.38 7.75
C GLN A 480 -16.64 19.77 7.03
N TYR A 481 -16.82 18.62 6.36
CA TYR A 481 -15.74 17.97 5.62
C TYR A 481 -15.52 18.63 4.26
N ALA A 482 -16.60 19.05 3.59
CA ALA A 482 -16.52 19.81 2.35
C ALA A 482 -15.86 21.17 2.58
N GLU A 483 -16.21 21.85 3.68
CA GLU A 483 -15.59 23.11 4.11
C GLU A 483 -14.10 22.94 4.38
N LYS A 484 -13.69 21.84 5.05
CA LYS A 484 -12.27 21.54 5.27
C LYS A 484 -11.47 21.39 3.98
N ILE A 485 -12.04 20.73 2.97
CA ILE A 485 -11.44 20.60 1.63
C ILE A 485 -11.39 21.96 0.92
N ALA A 486 -12.46 22.77 1.04
CA ALA A 486 -12.51 24.10 0.43
C ALA A 486 -11.45 25.04 1.04
N LEU A 487 -11.30 25.05 2.36
CA LEU A 487 -10.28 25.83 3.07
C LEU A 487 -8.86 25.43 2.65
N ASP A 488 -8.58 24.13 2.53
CA ASP A 488 -7.29 23.63 2.04
C ASP A 488 -7.02 24.05 0.58
N TYR A 489 -8.06 24.09 -0.27
CA TYR A 489 -7.92 24.61 -1.63
C TYR A 489 -7.67 26.13 -1.64
N LEU A 490 -8.27 26.89 -0.72
CA LEU A 490 -8.04 28.33 -0.60
C LEU A 490 -6.61 28.68 -0.21
N ASP A 491 -5.83 27.77 0.38
CA ASP A 491 -4.39 28.01 0.61
C ASP A 491 -3.60 28.19 -0.70
N ASP A 492 -4.15 27.75 -1.85
CA ASP A 492 -3.56 28.05 -3.16
C ASP A 492 -3.75 29.51 -3.56
N ILE A 493 -4.77 30.20 -3.03
CA ILE A 493 -5.03 31.59 -3.37
C ILE A 493 -3.84 32.48 -3.02
N ALA A 494 -3.08 32.16 -1.96
CA ALA A 494 -1.89 32.91 -1.57
C ALA A 494 -0.82 33.01 -2.69
N TYR A 495 -0.89 32.16 -3.71
CA TYR A 495 0.09 32.08 -4.81
C TYR A 495 -0.46 32.52 -6.16
N PHE A 496 -1.77 32.77 -6.27
CA PHE A 496 -2.44 33.15 -7.52
C PHE A 496 -3.28 34.41 -7.33
N ASP A 497 -3.35 35.26 -8.36
CA ASP A 497 -4.36 36.32 -8.39
C ASP A 497 -5.79 35.72 -8.43
N GLU A 498 -6.77 36.49 -7.97
CA GLU A 498 -8.17 36.03 -7.84
C GLU A 498 -8.72 35.48 -9.16
N LYS A 499 -8.41 36.14 -10.29
CA LYS A 499 -8.89 35.76 -11.61
C LYS A 499 -8.29 34.42 -12.04
N THR A 500 -6.99 34.21 -11.84
CA THR A 500 -6.31 32.94 -12.13
C THR A 500 -6.83 31.82 -11.24
N PHE A 501 -7.02 32.08 -9.94
CA PHE A 501 -7.59 31.10 -9.00
C PHE A 501 -9.00 30.67 -9.42
N LYS A 502 -9.89 31.63 -9.68
CA LYS A 502 -11.25 31.36 -10.18
C LYS A 502 -11.22 30.56 -11.48
N GLY A 503 -10.33 30.92 -12.41
CA GLY A 503 -10.13 30.19 -13.67
C GLY A 503 -9.69 28.73 -13.46
N ASN A 504 -8.82 28.47 -12.49
CA ASN A 504 -8.39 27.12 -12.14
C ASN A 504 -9.55 26.30 -11.54
N VAL A 505 -10.31 26.88 -10.60
CA VAL A 505 -11.49 26.24 -9.99
C VAL A 505 -12.51 25.88 -11.06
N GLU A 506 -12.83 26.81 -11.97
CA GLU A 506 -13.75 26.58 -13.08
C GLU A 506 -13.27 25.45 -13.99
N THR A 507 -11.98 25.42 -14.31
CA THR A 507 -11.38 24.35 -15.13
C THR A 507 -11.52 23.00 -14.46
N GLN A 508 -11.20 22.89 -13.17
CA GLN A 508 -11.31 21.62 -12.44
C GLN A 508 -12.76 21.13 -12.33
N CYS A 509 -13.70 22.03 -12.04
CA CYS A 509 -15.13 21.73 -11.98
C CYS A 509 -15.69 21.35 -13.34
N PHE A 510 -15.29 22.04 -14.41
CA PHE A 510 -15.68 21.70 -15.77
C PHE A 510 -15.18 20.30 -16.15
N LEU A 511 -13.92 19.99 -15.86
CA LEU A 511 -13.34 18.67 -16.15
C LEU A 511 -14.08 17.56 -15.37
N LEU A 512 -14.40 17.77 -14.08
CA LEU A 512 -15.24 16.86 -13.31
C LEU A 512 -16.62 16.63 -13.94
N SER A 513 -17.23 17.68 -14.51
CA SER A 513 -18.55 17.59 -15.13
C SER A 513 -18.58 16.70 -16.38
N ILE A 514 -17.47 16.62 -17.13
CA ILE A 514 -17.39 15.89 -18.40
C ILE A 514 -16.94 14.43 -18.23
N PHE A 515 -16.18 14.09 -17.18
CA PHE A 515 -15.73 12.71 -16.97
C PHE A 515 -16.92 11.79 -16.72
N VAL A 516 -16.94 10.64 -17.37
CA VAL A 516 -18.03 9.65 -17.30
C VAL A 516 -17.50 8.33 -16.79
N SER A 517 -18.37 7.48 -16.27
CA SER A 517 -18.04 6.09 -15.91
C SER A 517 -17.92 5.25 -17.19
N THR A 518 -16.97 5.55 -18.07
CA THR A 518 -16.72 4.74 -19.26
C THR A 518 -15.86 3.54 -18.90
N PHE A 519 -16.45 2.34 -18.92
CA PHE A 519 -15.77 1.07 -18.69
C PHE A 519 -15.47 0.41 -20.04
N TRP A 520 -14.37 0.79 -20.71
CA TRP A 520 -14.07 0.28 -22.07
C TRP A 520 -12.66 -0.31 -22.24
N GLU A 521 -11.69 -0.04 -21.36
CA GLU A 521 -10.36 -0.66 -21.42
C GLU A 521 -10.13 -1.61 -20.23
N ASP A 522 -9.63 -2.82 -20.50
CA ASP A 522 -9.40 -3.89 -19.49
C ASP A 522 -8.48 -3.46 -18.31
N THR A 523 -7.85 -2.29 -18.40
CA THR A 523 -7.17 -1.61 -17.30
C THR A 523 -7.44 -0.09 -17.29
N ASP A 524 -8.71 0.33 -17.13
CA ASP A 524 -9.12 1.74 -16.90
C ASP A 524 -8.49 2.41 -15.65
N ARG A 525 -7.68 1.69 -14.88
CA ARG A 525 -6.97 2.19 -13.69
C ARG A 525 -5.81 3.14 -14.02
N GLY A 526 -5.48 3.28 -15.31
CA GLY A 526 -4.41 4.12 -15.85
C GLY A 526 -4.90 5.32 -16.67
N ASN A 527 -6.20 5.64 -16.67
CA ASN A 527 -6.77 6.67 -17.52
C ASN A 527 -7.63 7.69 -16.75
N LEU A 528 -8.18 8.67 -17.48
CA LEU A 528 -8.89 9.81 -16.91
C LEU A 528 -10.18 9.45 -16.13
N ASN A 529 -10.63 8.19 -16.15
CA ASN A 529 -11.80 7.75 -15.38
C ASN A 529 -11.62 7.89 -13.86
N ILE A 530 -10.38 7.95 -13.34
CA ILE A 530 -10.15 8.20 -11.91
C ILE A 530 -10.73 9.54 -11.43
N TYR A 531 -10.99 10.45 -12.36
CA TYR A 531 -11.60 11.75 -12.08
C TYR A 531 -13.12 11.73 -12.09
N PHE A 532 -13.75 10.58 -12.35
CA PHE A 532 -15.21 10.49 -12.31
C PHE A 532 -15.74 10.69 -10.88
N ALA A 533 -16.70 11.60 -10.74
CA ALA A 533 -17.49 11.79 -9.54
C ALA A 533 -18.99 11.68 -9.89
N PRO A 534 -19.76 10.81 -9.20
CA PRO A 534 -21.19 10.69 -9.46
C PRO A 534 -21.98 11.93 -9.03
N GLU A 535 -21.54 12.64 -8.00
CA GLU A 535 -22.25 13.79 -7.39
C GLU A 535 -22.06 15.11 -8.15
N LYS A 536 -22.15 15.07 -9.49
CA LYS A 536 -21.94 16.25 -10.36
C LYS A 536 -22.90 17.41 -10.07
N GLU A 537 -24.07 17.10 -9.54
CA GLU A 537 -25.10 18.07 -9.17
C GLU A 537 -24.63 19.03 -8.05
N GLN A 538 -23.68 18.58 -7.22
CA GLN A 538 -23.13 19.36 -6.12
C GLN A 538 -22.03 20.35 -6.55
N ILE A 539 -21.63 20.35 -7.83
CA ILE A 539 -20.54 21.22 -8.33
C ILE A 539 -20.85 22.69 -8.05
N GLN A 540 -22.08 23.13 -8.31
CA GLN A 540 -22.46 24.54 -8.07
C GLN A 540 -22.46 24.87 -6.58
N VAL A 541 -22.98 23.98 -5.74
CA VAL A 541 -22.99 24.14 -4.27
C VAL A 541 -21.57 24.26 -3.72
N PHE A 542 -20.64 23.44 -4.23
CA PHE A 542 -19.23 23.52 -3.85
C PHE A 542 -18.59 24.85 -4.29
N LYS A 543 -18.86 25.32 -5.50
CA LYS A 543 -18.36 26.62 -5.97
C LYS A 543 -18.87 27.78 -5.10
N ASP A 544 -20.16 27.76 -4.78
CA ASP A 544 -20.76 28.79 -3.93
C ASP A 544 -20.15 28.78 -2.52
N LEU A 545 -19.93 27.59 -1.95
CA LEU A 545 -19.21 27.43 -0.67
C LEU A 545 -17.78 27.97 -0.76
N LEU A 546 -17.02 27.57 -1.77
CA LEU A 546 -15.62 27.97 -1.96
C LEU A 546 -15.50 29.48 -2.13
N TYR A 547 -16.33 30.10 -2.97
CA TYR A 547 -16.27 31.54 -3.21
C TYR A 547 -16.74 32.36 -2.01
N LYS A 548 -17.71 31.87 -1.24
CA LYS A 548 -18.07 32.51 0.02
C LYS A 548 -16.90 32.54 1.00
N LEU A 549 -16.19 31.43 1.16
CA LEU A 549 -15.00 31.34 2.02
C LEU A 549 -13.80 32.12 1.43
N MET A 550 -13.75 32.25 0.11
CA MET A 550 -12.71 32.99 -0.60
C MET A 550 -12.76 34.48 -0.27
N ASP A 551 -13.95 35.08 -0.22
CA ASP A 551 -14.10 36.51 0.10
C ASP A 551 -13.51 36.82 1.48
N GLU A 552 -13.82 36.01 2.50
CA GLU A 552 -13.26 36.11 3.85
C GLU A 552 -11.72 35.92 3.85
N ARG A 553 -11.21 34.96 3.07
CA ARG A 553 -9.77 34.69 2.97
C ARG A 553 -9.01 35.78 2.22
N ILE A 554 -9.63 36.43 1.22
CA ILE A 554 -9.04 37.56 0.50
C ILE A 554 -8.90 38.75 1.44
N GLU A 555 -9.92 39.08 2.23
CA GLU A 555 -9.87 40.16 3.21
C GLU A 555 -8.76 39.96 4.26
N GLU A 556 -8.56 38.72 4.71
CA GLU A 556 -7.43 38.35 5.59
C GLU A 556 -6.07 38.52 4.90
N LEU A 557 -5.93 38.06 3.65
CA LEU A 557 -4.67 38.17 2.91
C LEU A 557 -4.33 39.60 2.51
N GLU A 558 -5.32 40.45 2.18
CA GLU A 558 -5.11 41.87 1.91
C GLU A 558 -4.55 42.59 3.13
N ARG A 559 -5.04 42.25 4.32
CA ARG A 559 -4.49 42.74 5.59
C ARG A 559 -3.04 42.27 5.76
N ASP A 560 -2.77 40.99 5.54
CA ASP A 560 -1.41 40.45 5.63
C ASP A 560 -0.46 41.11 4.63
N VAL A 561 -0.88 41.40 3.40
CA VAL A 561 -0.07 42.11 2.39
C VAL A 561 0.44 43.48 2.89
N GLN A 562 -0.35 44.21 3.67
CA GLN A 562 0.10 45.49 4.24
C GLN A 562 1.22 45.28 5.26
N TYR A 563 1.12 44.24 6.10
CA TYR A 563 2.19 43.86 7.02
C TYR A 563 3.44 43.37 6.28
N LEU A 564 3.27 42.55 5.23
CA LEU A 564 4.39 42.11 4.38
C LEU A 564 5.08 43.29 3.69
N SER A 565 4.34 44.34 3.33
CA SER A 565 4.90 45.56 2.71
C SER A 565 5.82 46.32 3.66
N LEU A 566 5.49 46.36 4.96
CA LEU A 566 6.35 46.90 6.01
C LEU A 566 7.63 46.04 6.18
N GLU A 567 7.50 44.71 6.13
CA GLU A 567 8.65 43.81 6.20
C GLU A 567 9.58 43.94 4.98
N VAL A 568 9.02 44.18 3.79
CA VAL A 568 9.79 44.52 2.58
C VAL A 568 10.54 45.85 2.76
N ASP A 569 9.89 46.89 3.30
CA ASP A 569 10.55 48.17 3.62
C ASP A 569 11.74 47.97 4.58
N LYS A 570 11.60 47.13 5.62
CA LYS A 570 12.69 46.75 6.53
C LYS A 570 13.87 46.12 5.78
N LEU A 571 13.63 45.16 4.90
CA LEU A 571 14.68 44.49 4.13
C LEU A 571 15.35 45.43 3.11
N ILE A 572 14.58 46.29 2.45
CA ILE A 572 15.11 47.32 1.54
C ILE A 572 16.01 48.30 2.31
N ARG A 573 15.60 48.73 3.52
CA ARG A 573 16.41 49.58 4.39
C ARG A 573 17.68 48.89 4.88
N LYS A 574 17.60 47.60 5.25
CA LYS A 574 18.78 46.78 5.60
C LYS A 574 19.77 46.76 4.44
N ARG A 575 19.28 46.61 3.20
CA ARG A 575 20.08 46.67 1.97
C ARG A 575 20.73 48.04 1.76
N GLN A 576 20.00 49.13 1.98
CA GLN A 576 20.51 50.50 1.86
C GLN A 576 21.60 50.81 2.90
N LYS A 577 21.42 50.38 4.15
CA LYS A 577 22.40 50.55 5.24
C LYS A 577 23.68 49.73 5.03
N GLN A 578 23.62 48.65 4.24
CA GLN A 578 24.75 47.75 3.95
C GLN A 578 25.33 47.92 2.52
N GLU A 579 25.26 49.13 1.94
CA GLU A 579 25.80 49.45 0.61
C GLU A 579 25.32 48.49 -0.52
N GLY A 580 24.10 47.97 -0.41
CA GLY A 580 23.50 47.10 -1.42
C GLY A 580 23.58 45.60 -1.12
N TYR A 581 24.24 45.18 -0.04
CA TYR A 581 24.37 43.78 0.35
C TYR A 581 23.15 43.26 1.15
N LEU A 582 22.74 42.02 0.86
CA LEU A 582 21.76 41.21 1.59
C LEU A 582 22.31 39.77 1.65
N SER A 583 22.07 39.06 2.75
CA SER A 583 22.38 37.62 2.84
C SER A 583 21.52 36.83 1.84
N ASP A 584 21.96 35.64 1.42
CA ASP A 584 21.19 34.83 0.47
C ASP A 584 19.82 34.46 1.04
N THR A 585 19.74 34.15 2.34
CA THR A 585 18.47 33.95 3.07
C THR A 585 17.55 35.18 3.04
N ASP A 586 18.11 36.39 3.19
CA ASP A 586 17.31 37.62 3.16
C ASP A 586 16.88 38.01 1.73
N LYS A 587 17.66 37.64 0.70
CA LYS A 587 17.26 37.83 -0.71
C LYS A 587 16.10 36.93 -1.09
N ASP A 588 16.19 35.64 -0.76
CA ASP A 588 15.12 34.67 -1.02
C ASP A 588 13.83 35.11 -0.31
N LYS A 589 13.96 35.59 0.94
CA LYS A 589 12.83 36.16 1.69
C LYS A 589 12.26 37.43 1.04
N LEU A 590 13.11 38.34 0.55
CA LEU A 590 12.65 39.56 -0.14
C LEU A 590 11.91 39.23 -1.44
N GLU A 591 12.42 38.29 -2.24
CA GLU A 591 11.77 37.85 -3.49
C GLU A 591 10.40 37.19 -3.23
N ASP A 592 10.30 36.33 -2.20
CA ASP A 592 9.04 35.71 -1.78
C ASP A 592 8.00 36.76 -1.33
N LEU A 593 8.40 37.71 -0.49
CA LEU A 593 7.53 38.78 -0.01
C LEU A 593 7.03 39.68 -1.16
N GLN A 594 7.94 40.13 -2.04
CA GLN A 594 7.58 40.95 -3.19
C GLN A 594 6.63 40.24 -4.14
N ARG A 595 6.79 38.92 -4.32
CA ARG A 595 5.90 38.10 -5.14
C ARG A 595 4.50 37.98 -4.52
N LYS A 596 4.40 37.74 -3.21
CA LYS A 596 3.12 37.68 -2.49
C LYS A 596 2.34 38.99 -2.57
N ILE A 597 3.04 40.13 -2.45
CA ILE A 597 2.47 41.47 -2.63
C ILE A 597 2.01 41.66 -4.08
N SER A 598 2.88 41.36 -5.06
CA SER A 598 2.56 41.52 -6.49
C SER A 598 1.36 40.67 -6.96
N ALA A 599 1.10 39.52 -6.33
CA ALA A 599 -0.07 38.68 -6.61
C ALA A 599 -1.41 39.31 -6.15
N ARG A 600 -1.33 40.42 -5.41
CA ARG A 600 -2.44 41.13 -4.78
C ARG A 600 -2.52 42.61 -5.14
N ASP A 601 -1.56 43.13 -5.90
CA ASP A 601 -1.64 44.50 -6.42
C ASP A 601 -2.88 44.66 -7.29
N LEU A 602 -3.84 45.43 -6.77
CA LEU A 602 -4.96 45.93 -7.55
C LEU A 602 -4.42 46.87 -8.64
N PRO A 603 -5.00 46.90 -9.84
CA PRO A 603 -4.66 47.92 -10.84
C PRO A 603 -4.79 49.31 -10.21
N GLU A 604 -3.87 50.22 -10.54
CA GLU A 604 -3.79 51.62 -10.09
C GLU A 604 -5.01 52.49 -10.49
N GLU A 605 -6.23 51.98 -10.39
CA GLU A 605 -7.45 52.78 -10.47
C GLU A 605 -7.66 53.48 -9.12
N GLU A 606 -7.09 54.68 -9.03
CA GLU A 606 -7.55 55.84 -8.27
C GLU A 606 -8.35 55.53 -6.98
N LEU A 607 -7.68 54.99 -5.97
CA LEU A 607 -8.05 55.35 -4.60
C LEU A 607 -7.73 56.84 -4.46
N ASP A 608 -8.77 57.66 -4.59
CA ASP A 608 -8.71 59.09 -4.28
C ASP A 608 -8.12 59.21 -2.87
N ARG A 609 -6.84 59.62 -2.78
CA ARG A 609 -6.01 59.55 -1.57
C ARG A 609 -6.41 60.65 -0.58
N VAL A 610 -7.66 60.66 -0.17
CA VAL A 610 -8.13 61.59 0.85
C VAL A 610 -7.63 61.10 2.19
N TRP A 611 -6.66 61.82 2.75
CA TRP A 611 -6.21 61.60 4.13
C TRP A 611 -7.34 61.98 5.08
N LEU A 612 -7.86 61.00 5.82
CA LEU A 612 -8.90 61.17 6.81
C LEU A 612 -8.29 61.11 8.22
N PRO A 613 -8.92 61.72 9.22
CA PRO A 613 -8.41 61.71 10.59
C PRO A 613 -8.18 60.29 11.19
N ILE A 614 -8.98 59.31 10.76
CA ILE A 614 -8.78 57.90 11.15
C ILE A 614 -7.45 57.31 10.66
N HIS A 615 -6.87 57.85 9.58
CA HIS A 615 -5.54 57.45 9.11
C HIS A 615 -4.43 57.95 10.04
N ASP A 616 -4.63 59.06 10.75
CA ASP A 616 -3.69 59.53 11.77
C ASP A 616 -3.64 58.57 12.97
N LEU A 617 -4.78 57.98 13.34
CA LEU A 617 -4.84 56.90 14.34
C LEU A 617 -4.04 55.68 13.86
N LEU A 618 -4.31 55.19 12.66
CA LEU A 618 -3.62 54.02 12.10
C LEU A 618 -2.12 54.26 11.92
N TYR A 619 -1.72 55.45 11.45
CA TYR A 619 -0.31 55.83 11.33
C TYR A 619 0.38 55.84 12.70
N SER A 620 -0.28 56.37 13.73
CA SER A 620 0.25 56.36 15.09
C SER A 620 0.42 54.94 15.65
N LEU A 621 -0.52 54.03 15.33
CA LEU A 621 -0.44 52.62 15.73
C LEU A 621 0.70 51.89 15.02
N ILE A 622 0.90 52.11 13.71
CA ILE A 622 2.06 51.58 12.95
C ILE A 622 3.38 52.08 13.55
N CYS A 623 3.44 53.33 14.01
CA CYS A 623 4.63 53.84 14.66
C CYS A 623 4.93 53.11 15.98
N ILE A 624 3.92 52.85 16.80
CA ILE A 624 4.12 52.09 18.04
C ILE A 624 4.53 50.65 17.74
N SER A 625 3.79 49.97 16.87
CA SER A 625 3.93 48.53 16.64
C SER A 625 5.03 48.12 15.66
N PHE A 626 5.67 49.05 14.94
CA PHE A 626 6.65 48.66 13.91
C PHE A 626 7.80 49.64 13.77
N PHE A 627 7.55 50.94 13.88
CA PHE A 627 8.67 51.90 13.83
C PHE A 627 9.60 51.73 15.04
N ALA A 628 9.08 51.22 16.16
CA ALA A 628 9.83 51.06 17.38
C ALA A 628 10.89 49.94 17.32
N ASP A 629 10.55 48.78 16.79
CA ASP A 629 11.34 47.55 16.85
C ASP A 629 11.55 46.87 15.48
N GLN A 630 10.79 47.28 14.47
CA GLN A 630 10.76 46.76 13.09
C GLN A 630 10.19 45.35 12.97
N GLU A 631 9.36 44.89 13.89
CA GLU A 631 8.61 43.63 13.78
C GLU A 631 7.14 43.91 14.09
N ILE A 632 6.22 43.10 13.57
CA ILE A 632 4.81 43.11 14.01
C ILE A 632 4.42 41.66 14.21
N ASP A 633 4.03 41.28 15.41
CA ASP A 633 3.53 39.95 15.72
C ASP A 633 1.99 39.83 15.62
N GLU A 634 1.47 38.60 15.69
CA GLU A 634 0.02 38.35 15.58
C GLU A 634 -0.81 38.98 16.72
N SER A 635 -0.22 39.15 17.90
CA SER A 635 -0.87 39.80 19.04
C SER A 635 -0.95 41.33 18.85
N GLU A 636 0.08 41.95 18.28
CA GLU A 636 0.07 43.35 17.91
C GLU A 636 -0.87 43.63 16.74
N LYS A 637 -0.91 42.76 15.71
CA LYS A 637 -1.91 42.84 14.63
C LYS A 637 -3.33 42.88 15.20
N SER A 638 -3.60 42.00 16.16
CA SER A 638 -4.89 41.93 16.86
C SER A 638 -5.18 43.22 17.63
N GLY A 639 -4.17 43.78 18.31
CA GLY A 639 -4.26 45.04 19.06
C GLY A 639 -4.53 46.27 18.18
N ILE A 640 -3.89 46.36 17.01
CA ILE A 640 -4.13 47.43 16.03
C ILE A 640 -5.59 47.37 15.54
N PHE A 641 -6.07 46.16 15.19
CA PHE A 641 -7.41 45.97 14.68
C PHE A 641 -8.49 46.23 15.75
N SER A 642 -8.29 45.76 16.99
CA SER A 642 -9.22 46.01 18.10
C SER A 642 -9.31 47.50 18.43
N THR A 643 -8.17 48.19 18.41
CA THR A 643 -8.09 49.64 18.63
C THR A 643 -8.85 50.40 17.55
N PHE A 644 -8.66 50.04 16.28
CA PHE A 644 -9.40 50.67 15.19
C PHE A 644 -10.92 50.50 15.34
N ARG A 645 -11.41 49.29 15.62
CA ARG A 645 -12.85 49.03 15.85
C ARG A 645 -13.41 49.83 17.03
N GLN A 646 -12.61 50.07 18.06
CA GLN A 646 -13.03 50.82 19.24
C GLN A 646 -13.32 52.30 18.93
N PHE A 647 -12.51 52.92 18.06
CA PHE A 647 -12.68 54.33 17.68
C PHE A 647 -13.54 54.51 16.41
N SER A 648 -13.81 53.42 15.68
CA SER A 648 -14.63 53.41 14.46
C SER A 648 -15.62 52.22 14.44
N PRO A 649 -16.61 52.18 15.35
CA PRO A 649 -17.48 51.01 15.55
C PRO A 649 -18.44 50.70 14.39
N ASP A 650 -18.75 51.69 13.53
CA ASP A 650 -19.65 51.52 12.38
C ASP A 650 -18.93 51.04 11.09
N THR A 651 -17.64 50.70 11.19
CA THR A 651 -16.81 50.35 10.01
C THR A 651 -16.54 48.85 9.90
N ASN A 652 -16.52 48.34 8.66
CA ASN A 652 -16.24 46.94 8.32
C ASN A 652 -14.74 46.70 8.04
N GLU A 653 -14.33 45.42 7.93
CA GLU A 653 -12.93 45.03 7.68
C GLU A 653 -12.36 45.65 6.41
N LYS A 654 -13.19 45.85 5.38
CA LYS A 654 -12.80 46.54 4.15
C LYS A 654 -12.35 47.99 4.38
N ILE A 655 -13.03 48.74 5.26
CA ILE A 655 -12.66 50.12 5.60
C ILE A 655 -11.34 50.13 6.40
N PHE A 656 -11.16 49.17 7.31
CA PHE A 656 -9.88 49.00 8.02
C PHE A 656 -8.74 48.72 7.04
N ASN A 657 -8.87 47.73 6.15
CA ASN A 657 -7.85 47.36 5.17
C ASN A 657 -7.48 48.53 4.26
N THR A 658 -8.47 49.29 3.80
CA THR A 658 -8.25 50.48 2.95
C THR A 658 -7.51 51.57 3.74
N GLY A 659 -7.97 51.90 4.95
CA GLY A 659 -7.33 52.92 5.79
C GLY A 659 -5.92 52.54 6.24
N PHE A 660 -5.72 51.27 6.57
CA PHE A 660 -4.42 50.73 6.97
C PHE A 660 -3.45 50.74 5.79
N SER A 661 -3.92 50.41 4.58
CA SER A 661 -3.11 50.54 3.36
C SER A 661 -2.69 51.98 3.09
N ILE A 662 -3.58 52.96 3.27
CA ILE A 662 -3.23 54.39 3.10
C ILE A 662 -2.16 54.82 4.13
N ALA A 663 -2.31 54.42 5.39
CA ALA A 663 -1.34 54.74 6.44
C ALA A 663 0.02 54.04 6.20
N THR A 664 0.01 52.76 5.82
CA THR A 664 1.21 51.98 5.50
C THR A 664 1.94 52.55 4.28
N ASN A 665 1.21 52.88 3.20
CA ASN A 665 1.80 53.53 2.03
C ASN A 665 2.45 54.86 2.39
N LYS A 666 1.79 55.68 3.22
CA LYS A 666 2.37 56.94 3.71
C LYS A 666 3.63 56.70 4.53
N PHE A 667 3.65 55.68 5.37
CA PHE A 667 4.81 55.32 6.18
C PHE A 667 6.00 54.87 5.31
N ILE A 668 5.73 54.06 4.28
CA ILE A 668 6.74 53.59 3.32
C ILE A 668 7.27 54.75 2.45
N GLU A 669 6.39 55.64 1.96
CA GLU A 669 6.75 56.84 1.18
C GLU A 669 7.70 57.78 1.96
N LEU A 670 7.63 57.78 3.30
CA LEU A 670 8.54 58.54 4.14
C LEU A 670 9.84 57.74 4.32
N GLU A 671 10.83 58.04 3.47
CA GLU A 671 12.06 57.24 3.34
C GLU A 671 12.98 57.35 4.57
N THR A 672 12.87 58.41 5.38
CA THR A 672 13.76 58.68 6.52
C THR A 672 13.08 58.55 7.89
N ASP A 673 13.84 58.14 8.90
CA ASP A 673 13.33 58.02 10.28
C ASP A 673 12.89 59.38 10.86
N GLU A 674 13.58 60.47 10.48
CA GLU A 674 13.22 61.84 10.87
C GLU A 674 11.87 62.28 10.29
N GLU A 675 11.58 61.93 9.03
CA GLU A 675 10.29 62.24 8.40
C GLU A 675 9.14 61.41 8.99
N ARG A 676 9.40 60.15 9.33
CA ARG A 676 8.42 59.28 10.00
C ARG A 676 8.08 59.79 11.40
N GLU A 677 9.08 60.19 12.18
CA GLU A 677 8.88 60.78 13.52
C GLU A 677 8.13 62.11 13.44
N LYS A 678 8.42 62.93 12.42
CA LYS A 678 7.71 64.19 12.18
C LYS A 678 6.23 63.95 11.82
N GLN A 679 5.95 62.98 10.95
CA GLN A 679 4.58 62.60 10.61
C GLN A 679 3.85 62.00 11.82
N TYR A 680 4.53 61.23 12.66
CA TYR A 680 3.96 60.73 13.92
C TYR A 680 3.48 61.88 14.81
N LYS A 681 4.32 62.90 15.03
CA LYS A 681 3.94 64.08 15.83
C LYS A 681 2.76 64.86 15.22
N LEU A 682 2.75 65.02 13.90
CA LEU A 682 1.61 65.63 13.19
C LEU A 682 0.32 64.83 13.39
N SER A 683 0.40 63.50 13.27
CA SER A 683 -0.75 62.60 13.45
C SER A 683 -1.31 62.70 14.87
N LEU A 684 -0.43 62.79 15.89
CA LEU A 684 -0.83 63.03 17.28
C LEU A 684 -1.53 64.40 17.45
N GLU A 685 -1.02 65.46 16.83
CA GLU A 685 -1.65 66.80 16.88
C GLU A 685 -3.04 66.80 16.23
N GLU A 686 -3.20 66.13 15.09
CA GLU A 686 -4.48 66.04 14.39
C GLU A 686 -5.50 65.18 15.15
N LEU A 687 -5.08 64.05 15.74
CA LEU A 687 -5.95 63.24 16.61
C LEU A 687 -6.48 64.03 17.82
N ARG A 688 -5.63 64.89 18.39
CA ARG A 688 -6.01 65.79 19.49
C ARG A 688 -7.09 66.77 19.06
N ASN A 689 -6.98 67.31 17.85
CA ASN A 689 -7.96 68.22 17.27
C ASN A 689 -9.28 67.50 16.97
N GLU A 690 -9.22 66.32 16.36
CA GLU A 690 -10.39 65.49 16.03
C GLU A 690 -11.20 65.12 17.27
N PHE A 691 -10.52 64.72 18.35
CA PHE A 691 -11.18 64.40 19.61
C PHE A 691 -11.61 65.63 20.41
N ASN A 692 -11.51 66.85 19.87
CA ASN A 692 -11.86 68.11 20.55
C ASN A 692 -11.16 68.29 21.91
N ASN A 693 -9.92 67.81 22.05
CA ASN A 693 -9.21 67.75 23.34
C ASN A 693 -9.93 66.94 24.43
N ASP A 694 -10.74 65.93 24.07
CA ASP A 694 -11.33 64.99 25.02
C ASP A 694 -10.23 64.11 25.64
N GLU A 695 -9.82 64.48 26.86
CA GLU A 695 -8.79 63.79 27.64
C GLU A 695 -9.14 62.30 27.86
N VAL A 696 -10.42 61.94 27.94
CA VAL A 696 -10.84 60.54 28.14
C VAL A 696 -10.53 59.71 26.90
N LYS A 697 -10.84 60.21 25.71
CA LYS A 697 -10.54 59.52 24.44
C LYS A 697 -9.05 59.44 24.18
N LEU A 698 -8.30 60.51 24.47
CA LEU A 698 -6.85 60.51 24.31
C LEU A 698 -6.16 59.54 25.28
N ILE A 699 -6.59 59.48 26.54
CA ILE A 699 -6.13 58.45 27.49
C ILE A 699 -6.46 57.04 26.98
N GLN A 700 -7.61 56.87 26.34
CA GLN A 700 -8.01 55.59 25.78
C GLN A 700 -7.13 55.17 24.60
N VAL A 701 -6.65 56.10 23.76
CA VAL A 701 -5.64 55.80 22.73
C VAL A 701 -4.29 55.44 23.35
N ILE A 702 -3.86 56.13 24.42
CA ILE A 702 -2.63 55.75 25.13
C ILE A 702 -2.73 54.35 25.69
N LYS A 703 -3.87 53.98 26.27
CA LYS A 703 -4.09 52.60 26.75
C LYS A 703 -3.95 51.59 25.62
N SER A 704 -4.46 51.89 24.43
CA SER A 704 -4.26 51.06 23.26
C SER A 704 -2.79 50.94 22.84
N PHE A 705 -2.01 52.04 22.89
CA PHE A 705 -0.56 51.96 22.64
C PHE A 705 0.17 51.08 23.67
N ILE A 706 -0.22 51.20 24.95
CA ILE A 706 0.32 50.38 26.03
C ILE A 706 -0.07 48.91 25.88
N GLU A 707 -1.30 48.63 25.44
CA GLU A 707 -1.77 47.27 25.19
C GLU A 707 -1.01 46.60 24.04
N ILE A 708 -0.70 47.35 22.97
CA ILE A 708 0.15 46.90 21.86
C ILE A 708 1.57 46.65 22.36
N ALA A 709 2.21 47.62 23.02
CA ALA A 709 3.57 47.43 23.53
C ALA A 709 3.71 46.32 24.59
N ASN A 710 2.64 46.03 25.34
CA ASN A 710 2.59 44.92 26.31
C ASN A 710 2.26 43.56 25.69
N ALA A 711 1.97 43.52 24.38
CA ALA A 711 1.76 42.29 23.63
C ALA A 711 3.09 41.59 23.37
N ASP A 712 4.15 42.37 23.15
CA ASP A 712 5.51 41.87 22.93
C ASP A 712 6.07 41.07 24.11
N GLU A 713 6.95 40.12 23.80
CA GLU A 713 7.74 39.43 24.83
C GLU A 713 8.66 40.40 25.59
N TYR A 714 9.11 41.48 24.94
CA TYR A 714 9.97 42.50 25.53
C TYR A 714 9.59 43.89 25.02
N ILE A 715 9.32 44.80 25.95
CA ILE A 715 9.00 46.20 25.63
C ILE A 715 10.26 46.93 25.19
N HIS A 716 10.25 47.46 23.97
CA HIS A 716 11.36 48.19 23.36
C HIS A 716 11.44 49.64 23.88
N GLU A 717 12.67 50.14 24.08
CA GLU A 717 12.89 51.53 24.56
C GLU A 717 12.25 52.58 23.64
N ASN A 718 12.19 52.31 22.33
CA ASN A 718 11.57 53.20 21.36
C ASN A 718 10.04 53.30 21.53
N GLU A 719 9.35 52.23 21.93
CA GLU A 719 7.92 52.27 22.21
C GLU A 719 7.64 53.17 23.42
N ILE A 720 8.44 53.02 24.48
CA ILE A 720 8.37 53.87 25.67
C ILE A 720 8.57 55.34 25.29
N LEU A 721 9.54 55.63 24.40
CA LEU A 721 9.79 56.99 23.91
C LEU A 721 8.60 57.54 23.11
N LEU A 722 8.03 56.77 22.19
CA LEU A 722 6.91 57.19 21.35
C LEU A 722 5.62 57.40 22.16
N ILE A 723 5.34 56.54 23.16
CA ILE A 723 4.20 56.69 24.07
C ILE A 723 4.38 57.92 24.97
N ASN A 724 5.58 58.15 25.50
CA ASN A 724 5.88 59.35 26.29
C ASN A 724 5.75 60.63 25.45
N GLU A 725 6.14 60.59 24.17
CA GLU A 725 5.95 61.72 23.26
C GLU A 725 4.45 61.99 23.02
N ALA A 726 3.61 60.96 22.91
CA ALA A 726 2.15 61.12 22.84
C ALA A 726 1.56 61.77 24.11
N ILE A 727 1.96 61.31 25.30
CA ILE A 727 1.56 61.91 26.60
C ILE A 727 1.91 63.40 26.63
N LYS A 728 3.10 63.75 26.14
CA LYS A 728 3.62 65.11 26.12
C LYS A 728 2.91 66.01 25.10
N VAL A 729 2.69 65.53 23.86
CA VAL A 729 1.96 66.27 22.80
C VAL A 729 0.51 66.54 23.21
N TRP A 730 -0.12 65.58 23.89
CA TRP A 730 -1.50 65.71 24.38
C TRP A 730 -1.62 66.42 25.73
N ASN A 731 -0.51 66.73 26.40
CA ASN A 731 -0.44 67.40 27.71
C ASN A 731 -1.27 66.67 28.79
N ILE A 732 -1.22 65.33 28.78
CA ILE A 732 -1.92 64.47 29.72
C ILE A 732 -1.13 64.43 31.03
N LYS A 733 -1.80 64.69 32.16
CA LYS A 733 -1.18 64.70 33.50
C LYS A 733 -1.09 63.29 34.08
N LYS A 734 -0.43 62.38 33.37
CA LYS A 734 -0.16 61.00 33.79
C LYS A 734 1.26 60.63 33.41
N SER A 735 1.91 59.77 34.19
CA SER A 735 3.21 59.20 33.84
C SER A 735 3.06 57.77 33.36
N LEU A 736 3.93 57.38 32.43
CA LEU A 736 4.08 56.01 31.99
C LEU A 736 5.10 55.30 32.89
N ASP A 737 4.67 54.31 33.64
CA ASP A 737 5.52 53.51 34.52
C ASP A 737 5.58 52.05 34.05
N LYS A 738 6.66 51.34 34.41
CA LYS A 738 6.88 49.92 34.14
C LYS A 738 6.81 49.14 35.44
N ASP A 739 5.98 48.08 35.50
CA ASP A 739 5.85 47.24 36.70
C ASP A 739 7.08 46.34 36.86
N GLU A 740 7.79 46.50 37.97
CA GLU A 740 9.02 45.77 38.30
C GLU A 740 8.82 44.25 38.39
N ASN A 741 7.58 43.75 38.52
CA ASN A 741 7.30 42.32 38.72
C ASN A 741 6.91 41.56 37.46
N ASN A 742 6.34 42.23 36.45
CA ASN A 742 5.86 41.59 35.22
C ASN A 742 6.33 42.28 33.95
N ASP A 743 7.19 43.30 34.07
CA ASP A 743 7.77 44.08 32.99
C ASP A 743 6.73 44.77 32.07
N LYS A 744 5.47 44.95 32.52
CA LYS A 744 4.42 45.61 31.74
C LYS A 744 4.31 47.11 32.01
N LEU A 745 3.98 47.87 30.97
CA LEU A 745 3.68 49.29 31.04
C LEU A 745 2.26 49.54 31.58
N PHE A 746 2.11 50.59 32.38
CA PHE A 746 0.81 51.09 32.81
C PHE A 746 0.84 52.62 33.00
N LEU A 747 -0.35 53.24 32.97
CA LEU A 747 -0.53 54.65 33.27
C LEU A 747 -0.71 54.85 34.77
N ASN A 748 0.12 55.70 35.37
CA ASN A 748 0.00 56.12 36.76
C ASN A 748 -0.66 57.51 36.84
N ASP A 749 -1.34 57.76 37.96
CA ASP A 749 -2.10 59.01 38.19
C ASP A 749 -1.23 60.20 38.61
#